data_AF-A0A328IHU7-F1
#
_entry.id   AF-A0A328IHU7-F1
#
_cell.length_a   1.000
_cell.length_b   1.000
_cell.length_c   1.000
_cell.angle_alpha   90.00
_cell.angle_beta   90.00
_cell.angle_gamma   90.00
#
_symmetry.space_group_name_H-M   'P 1'
#
loop_
_entity.id
_entity.type
_entity.pdbx_description
1 polymer ?
#
loop_
_entity_poly.entity_id
_entity_poly.type
_entity_poly.pdbx_seq_one_letter_code
_entity_poly.pdbx_strand_id
1 'polypeptide(L)'
;MKGKRTLLVLAIALMSIMTFGQIEVQMLPFCSSGIERMPWLHDDILYFAGTNYDIYYTTLENGEWAEPQWLPGDINTSEYEINPCVIENDGVLVMYFGRYSADTDYDFYRSVFDEEKGGWEEGTLIAELSTGVKEWDIWVNSDETIAYFTSGGTFNGKEPIGGRDIWRSESIDGKWSSPENLSFLNTGGDEWSVFLAPDGSIWFDSARDDSIGGYDIYRWDPYTRSIEHPGEHINTFLDERSLWTDGQILYFSGLNRPDGAGSYDIFTLLSPQERQVEKEAIAESADPITVTINDIRQRSEGRYLFLDNIVEVEGVAMVSSGLWHDSANYFALTDKSAGILIYAQGFKEPLVEKGDLVRVKGTLTTVGYTTDVNSLVIRPASPDDIEIIRKGETLPDPAIIFTDSAKSQLRNLEGSLVMIFGKISAYDNETITRGFWLTGPSDRDFDSVSSGMRVKFYDYAGIDISALGDGSFVAVQGVLIQDNEGEFYVRPTINEDIREQTENRILFLTTVARKDLLTPTEEEPETTKKEESRDLVLPENVEAITWLLSSDNDFLSSRISGASNGKEVFACLYKEKGTRTKNYPPAIYEFVQGNVSSKIPFPGEAEFPYLKDNVLLFAGRILPDDQNADWKIYSYDTATKEIKTLTSESYDQIEPVISPKKDFLLYSERRDGKWFVVKQDLSSGEKTTVAEDARSPTLSPTGNDLAFQHWNGKDWDIVTFNMRTGKTTGILSSSFNEFSPVWSPHGTKLSFVADYRGEVEVFIMDLFDYTITAATKDIFLTTNPFWLDESTLGFTMKTNLGWNIVKTSTSLKEKPSSESISAEEKFIVSPRFAFPYLSDNRILEVITKEGYSQQRARLMGRTGNAYELSQIAEHTYVIPDRIPEGLYSLEVLAASSGVVYRQLEESAVRVGSLDESFTIVHLTDPHLDLLSKPENMLLFERLLNEIRAESPDLMLITGDLSSSALAYTTDWEFIKKKTIEYCDFPVFIVPGNHDTQRSGRINGMELWEEVFGPCYYSFEWGSWHFLGLNTADSEYGFVSGVVSEEQMEWITEELKRIGSEKIILFGHHNFYDDRWIFFEETEQRRELLDLFTRSNVALALFGHRHSDAIDYSLNTLSLTTKRAVETDGTLAYRRIVVEEGLIIELVEVEPKGSSIF
;
A
#
# COMPACT_ATOMS: atom_id res chain seq x y z
N MET A 1 17.22 5.06 14.64
CA MET A 1 15.94 5.64 14.18
C MET A 1 14.80 4.74 14.63
N LYS A 2 14.23 5.04 15.80
CA LYS A 2 13.04 4.41 16.39
C LYS A 2 12.28 5.58 17.00
N GLY A 3 11.15 6.00 16.43
CA GLY A 3 10.39 7.14 16.98
C GLY A 3 9.65 8.03 15.97
N LYS A 4 9.17 7.48 14.84
CA LYS A 4 8.22 8.19 13.95
C LYS A 4 7.11 7.22 13.54
N ARG A 5 6.32 6.81 14.54
CA ARG A 5 5.11 5.98 14.40
C ARG A 5 3.99 6.56 15.27
N THR A 6 3.88 7.88 15.36
CA THR A 6 3.05 8.50 16.40
C THR A 6 2.43 9.80 15.90
N LEU A 7 1.27 9.70 15.24
CA LEU A 7 0.23 10.75 15.26
C LEU A 7 -1.13 10.29 14.67
N LEU A 8 -1.18 9.26 13.80
CA LEU A 8 -2.40 8.41 13.66
C LEU A 8 -2.47 7.33 14.76
N VAL A 9 -1.28 6.94 15.23
CA VAL A 9 -1.05 6.06 16.38
C VAL A 9 -1.24 6.78 17.71
N LEU A 10 -1.93 7.94 17.82
CA LEU A 10 -2.33 8.43 19.15
C LEU A 10 -3.84 8.28 19.41
N ALA A 11 -4.70 8.35 18.39
CA ALA A 11 -6.02 7.72 18.49
C ALA A 11 -5.88 6.19 18.57
N ILE A 12 -4.88 5.61 17.88
CA ILE A 12 -4.58 4.18 17.89
C ILE A 12 -3.56 3.76 18.99
N ALA A 13 -2.85 4.66 19.69
CA ALA A 13 -2.02 4.28 20.87
C ALA A 13 -2.41 4.91 22.20
N LEU A 14 -3.37 5.82 22.28
CA LEU A 14 -4.16 5.95 23.52
C LEU A 14 -5.03 4.70 23.77
N MET A 15 -5.18 3.82 22.78
CA MET A 15 -5.63 2.41 22.94
C MET A 15 -4.68 1.54 23.82
N SER A 16 -3.51 2.02 24.23
CA SER A 16 -2.53 1.22 25.00
C SER A 16 -2.40 1.59 26.48
N ILE A 17 -3.20 2.54 26.98
CA ILE A 17 -3.25 2.88 28.42
C ILE A 17 -4.61 2.51 29.05
N MET A 18 -5.64 2.17 28.27
CA MET A 18 -6.87 1.63 28.82
C MET A 18 -6.69 0.16 29.20
N THR A 19 -6.78 -0.11 30.49
CA THR A 19 -7.13 -1.44 31.00
C THR A 19 -8.49 -1.84 30.42
N PHE A 20 -8.50 -2.76 29.45
CA PHE A 20 -9.66 -3.51 28.94
C PHE A 20 -10.92 -2.69 28.61
N GLY A 21 -10.95 -2.13 27.40
CA GLY A 21 -12.16 -1.84 26.63
C GLY A 21 -11.79 -1.90 25.14
N GLN A 22 -12.45 -2.74 24.34
CA GLN A 22 -12.30 -2.72 22.88
C GLN A 22 -12.84 -1.37 22.38
N ILE A 23 -12.13 -0.70 21.47
CA ILE A 23 -12.72 0.40 20.71
C ILE A 23 -13.74 -0.24 19.77
N GLU A 24 -15.02 0.08 19.97
CA GLU A 24 -16.14 -0.45 19.21
C GLU A 24 -16.69 0.63 18.28
N VAL A 25 -16.91 0.27 17.02
CA VAL A 25 -17.72 1.08 16.12
C VAL A 25 -19.17 0.97 16.55
N GLN A 26 -19.82 2.11 16.69
CA GLN A 26 -21.19 2.20 17.18
C GLN A 26 -22.06 2.91 16.15
N MET A 27 -23.19 2.30 15.80
CA MET A 27 -24.25 2.96 15.06
C MET A 27 -24.86 4.08 15.92
N LEU A 28 -25.16 5.22 15.32
CA LEU A 28 -25.86 6.28 16.03
C LEU A 28 -27.29 5.86 16.39
N PRO A 29 -27.78 6.21 17.60
CA PRO A 29 -29.00 5.61 18.17
C PRO A 29 -30.29 5.97 17.43
N PHE A 30 -30.25 6.99 16.59
CA PHE A 30 -31.39 7.43 15.78
C PHE A 30 -31.43 6.78 14.39
N CYS A 31 -30.42 6.00 14.00
CA CYS A 31 -30.44 5.26 12.74
C CYS A 31 -31.55 4.21 12.76
N SER A 32 -32.18 4.01 11.61
CA SER A 32 -33.34 3.15 11.41
C SER A 32 -33.11 2.25 10.18
N SER A 33 -34.06 1.41 9.79
CA SER A 33 -33.95 0.62 8.55
C SER A 33 -34.04 1.47 7.27
N GLY A 34 -33.77 2.76 7.39
CA GLY A 34 -33.88 3.83 6.42
C GLY A 34 -32.56 4.13 5.72
N ILE A 35 -32.49 5.20 4.96
CA ILE A 35 -31.23 5.72 4.44
C ILE A 35 -30.86 6.90 5.34
N GLU A 36 -30.06 6.67 6.37
CA GLU A 36 -29.42 7.72 7.17
C GLU A 36 -27.93 7.75 6.79
N ARG A 37 -27.52 8.76 6.03
CA ARG A 37 -26.16 8.80 5.48
C ARG A 37 -25.65 10.23 5.30
N MET A 38 -24.39 10.33 4.86
CA MET A 38 -23.74 11.60 4.55
C MET A 38 -23.66 12.50 5.79
N PRO A 39 -23.06 12.00 6.89
CA PRO A 39 -22.94 12.76 8.12
C PRO A 39 -22.07 13.99 7.93
N TRP A 40 -22.49 15.10 8.52
CA TRP A 40 -21.68 16.30 8.64
C TRP A 40 -21.90 16.95 10.00
N LEU A 41 -20.84 17.02 10.81
CA LEU A 41 -20.92 17.68 12.10
C LEU A 41 -20.42 19.13 12.00
N HIS A 42 -21.20 20.05 12.55
CA HIS A 42 -20.77 21.42 12.82
C HIS A 42 -21.14 21.76 14.27
N ASP A 43 -20.15 22.09 15.08
CA ASP A 43 -20.27 22.19 16.54
C ASP A 43 -20.93 20.94 17.16
N ASP A 44 -22.08 21.10 17.80
CA ASP A 44 -22.86 20.03 18.44
C ASP A 44 -24.10 19.65 17.60
N ILE A 45 -24.11 20.00 16.31
CA ILE A 45 -25.21 19.71 15.38
C ILE A 45 -24.72 18.77 14.28
N LEU A 46 -25.35 17.60 14.19
CA LEU A 46 -25.10 16.64 13.13
C LEU A 46 -26.18 16.77 12.06
N TYR A 47 -25.75 17.07 10.83
CA TYR A 47 -26.56 17.10 9.63
C TYR A 47 -26.38 15.80 8.85
N PHE A 48 -27.44 15.31 8.21
CA PHE A 48 -27.37 14.09 7.41
C PHE A 48 -28.55 14.00 6.43
N ALA A 49 -28.44 13.17 5.41
CA ALA A 49 -29.55 12.86 4.50
C ALA A 49 -30.39 11.70 5.05
N GLY A 50 -31.71 11.87 5.10
CA GLY A 50 -32.67 10.88 5.56
C GLY A 50 -33.25 10.01 4.45
N THR A 51 -34.19 9.12 4.82
CA THR A 51 -34.78 8.08 3.93
C THR A 51 -35.42 8.58 2.63
N ASN A 52 -35.91 9.81 2.65
CA ASN A 52 -36.53 10.54 1.55
C ASN A 52 -35.56 11.36 0.72
N TYR A 53 -34.25 11.31 1.04
CA TYR A 53 -33.25 12.24 0.55
C TYR A 53 -33.64 13.70 0.83
N ASP A 54 -34.14 13.98 2.02
CA ASP A 54 -34.17 15.33 2.59
C ASP A 54 -33.05 15.46 3.62
N ILE A 55 -32.61 16.68 3.90
CA ILE A 55 -31.60 16.94 4.94
C ILE A 55 -32.30 17.03 6.30
N TYR A 56 -31.78 16.28 7.26
CA TYR A 56 -32.16 16.30 8.67
C TYR A 56 -31.02 16.87 9.50
N TYR A 57 -31.35 17.30 10.71
CA TYR A 57 -30.36 17.61 11.73
C TYR A 57 -30.76 17.04 13.08
N THR A 58 -29.78 16.74 13.92
CA THR A 58 -29.97 16.42 15.32
C THR A 58 -28.93 17.16 16.17
N THR A 59 -29.30 17.49 17.40
CA THR A 59 -28.43 18.17 18.36
C THR A 59 -27.91 17.19 19.40
N LEU A 60 -26.65 17.38 19.77
CA LEU A 60 -26.05 16.68 20.89
C LEU A 60 -26.29 17.47 22.17
N GLU A 61 -27.07 16.91 23.10
CA GLU A 61 -27.38 17.54 24.38
C GLU A 61 -27.04 16.60 25.54
N ASN A 62 -26.16 17.03 26.45
CA ASN A 62 -25.70 16.22 27.60
C ASN A 62 -25.12 14.85 27.21
N GLY A 63 -24.47 14.77 26.05
CA GLY A 63 -23.87 13.53 25.53
C GLY A 63 -24.85 12.58 24.84
N GLU A 64 -26.13 12.95 24.70
CA GLU A 64 -27.14 12.15 23.99
C GLU A 64 -27.64 12.90 22.75
N TRP A 65 -27.85 12.16 21.66
CA TRP A 65 -28.45 12.71 20.44
C TRP A 65 -29.95 12.89 20.62
N ALA A 66 -30.45 14.08 20.29
CA ALA A 66 -31.88 14.33 20.22
C ALA A 66 -32.54 13.57 19.05
N GLU A 67 -33.87 13.50 19.06
CA GLU A 67 -34.63 12.98 17.93
C GLU A 67 -34.37 13.85 16.69
N PRO A 68 -34.01 13.26 15.53
CA PRO A 68 -33.77 14.02 14.31
C PRO A 68 -34.96 14.85 13.86
N GLN A 69 -34.68 16.07 13.42
CA GLN A 69 -35.66 17.02 12.92
C GLN A 69 -35.37 17.37 11.47
N TRP A 70 -36.43 17.74 10.75
CA TRP A 70 -36.31 18.28 9.40
C TRP A 70 -35.53 19.59 9.45
N LEU A 71 -34.61 19.78 8.50
CA LEU A 71 -33.86 21.02 8.41
C LEU A 71 -34.82 22.22 8.24
N PRO A 72 -34.75 23.26 9.09
CA PRO A 72 -35.65 24.40 9.03
C PRO A 72 -35.27 25.32 7.87
N GLY A 73 -36.26 25.86 7.16
CA GLY A 73 -36.05 26.82 6.07
C GLY A 73 -36.41 26.26 4.69
N ASP A 74 -35.82 26.84 3.65
CA ASP A 74 -36.17 26.62 2.24
C ASP A 74 -35.13 25.74 1.49
N ILE A 75 -34.41 24.87 2.21
CA ILE A 75 -33.48 23.90 1.60
C ILE A 75 -34.22 22.65 1.13
N ASN A 76 -34.97 21.99 2.01
CA ASN A 76 -35.73 20.79 1.65
C ASN A 76 -36.92 21.17 0.77
N THR A 77 -36.97 20.62 -0.45
CA THR A 77 -38.00 20.96 -1.44
C THR A 77 -38.95 19.80 -1.70
N SER A 78 -39.64 19.80 -2.85
CA SER A 78 -40.37 18.61 -3.31
C SER A 78 -39.48 17.62 -4.07
N GLU A 79 -38.22 17.98 -4.30
CA GLU A 79 -37.20 17.14 -4.93
C GLU A 79 -36.34 16.46 -3.85
N TYR A 80 -35.13 16.03 -4.20
CA TYR A 80 -34.21 15.34 -3.29
C TYR A 80 -32.98 16.20 -3.00
N GLU A 81 -32.66 16.43 -1.73
CA GLU A 81 -31.48 17.14 -1.22
C GLU A 81 -30.52 16.20 -0.44
N ILE A 82 -29.23 16.27 -0.75
CA ILE A 82 -28.20 15.37 -0.20
C ILE A 82 -26.90 16.11 0.15
N ASN A 83 -25.99 15.42 0.85
CA ASN A 83 -24.61 15.84 1.15
C ASN A 83 -24.51 17.25 1.75
N PRO A 84 -25.02 17.46 2.99
CA PRO A 84 -24.85 18.73 3.68
C PRO A 84 -23.36 18.96 4.00
N CYS A 85 -22.83 20.12 3.58
CA CYS A 85 -21.52 20.64 3.97
C CYS A 85 -21.73 22.00 4.65
N VAL A 86 -21.75 22.00 5.99
CA VAL A 86 -21.99 23.19 6.82
C VAL A 86 -20.69 23.81 7.32
N ILE A 87 -20.51 25.08 7.02
CA ILE A 87 -19.36 25.88 7.43
C ILE A 87 -19.82 27.19 8.08
N GLU A 88 -18.89 27.85 8.78
CA GLU A 88 -19.06 29.23 9.25
C GLU A 88 -18.11 30.14 8.46
N ASN A 89 -18.66 31.13 7.75
CA ASN A 89 -17.90 32.14 7.03
C ASN A 89 -18.26 33.54 7.56
N ASP A 90 -17.25 34.28 8.05
CA ASP A 90 -17.40 35.62 8.64
C ASP A 90 -18.53 35.74 9.69
N GLY A 91 -18.71 34.69 10.50
CA GLY A 91 -19.73 34.66 11.55
C GLY A 91 -21.13 34.26 11.08
N VAL A 92 -21.26 33.77 9.84
CA VAL A 92 -22.53 33.36 9.24
C VAL A 92 -22.45 31.89 8.83
N LEU A 93 -23.46 31.09 9.18
CA LEU A 93 -23.54 29.70 8.75
C LEU A 93 -23.93 29.61 7.27
N VAL A 94 -23.18 28.79 6.54
CA VAL A 94 -23.37 28.53 5.11
C VAL A 94 -23.43 27.02 4.90
N MET A 95 -24.40 26.56 4.11
CA MET A 95 -24.54 25.15 3.72
C MET A 95 -24.37 25.01 2.22
N TYR A 96 -23.46 24.11 1.85
CA TYR A 96 -23.36 23.55 0.50
C TYR A 96 -24.09 22.21 0.47
N PHE A 97 -24.85 21.93 -0.58
CA PHE A 97 -25.61 20.69 -0.69
C PHE A 97 -25.92 20.34 -2.15
N GLY A 98 -26.23 19.08 -2.43
CA GLY A 98 -26.71 18.62 -3.74
C GLY A 98 -28.23 18.62 -3.81
N ARG A 99 -28.82 19.05 -4.92
CA ARG A 99 -30.28 18.99 -5.17
C ARG A 99 -30.58 18.35 -6.52
N TYR A 100 -31.50 17.39 -6.51
CA TYR A 100 -31.96 16.71 -7.72
C TYR A 100 -32.87 17.59 -8.58
N SER A 101 -32.70 17.47 -9.90
CA SER A 101 -33.57 18.03 -10.92
C SER A 101 -33.74 17.02 -12.06
N ALA A 102 -34.92 16.99 -12.68
CA ALA A 102 -35.18 16.09 -13.80
C ALA A 102 -34.37 16.43 -15.08
N ASP A 103 -33.86 17.66 -15.18
CA ASP A 103 -33.17 18.15 -16.38
C ASP A 103 -31.64 17.92 -16.31
N THR A 104 -31.06 17.91 -15.10
CA THR A 104 -29.61 17.89 -14.86
C THR A 104 -29.15 16.80 -13.87
N ASP A 105 -30.08 16.03 -13.27
CA ASP A 105 -29.82 15.14 -12.12
C ASP A 105 -29.44 15.97 -10.88
N TYR A 106 -28.45 15.58 -10.09
CA TYR A 106 -28.01 16.35 -8.91
C TYR A 106 -27.02 17.44 -9.30
N ASP A 107 -27.29 18.69 -8.86
CA ASP A 107 -26.42 19.86 -8.98
C ASP A 107 -26.10 20.45 -7.58
N PHE A 108 -25.02 21.23 -7.45
CA PHE A 108 -24.64 21.86 -6.17
C PHE A 108 -25.28 23.22 -5.94
N TYR A 109 -25.74 23.45 -4.72
CA TYR A 109 -26.36 24.69 -4.26
C TYR A 109 -25.68 25.21 -2.99
N ARG A 110 -25.76 26.53 -2.79
CA ARG A 110 -25.29 27.24 -1.59
C ARG A 110 -26.46 27.95 -0.92
N SER A 111 -26.63 27.75 0.38
CA SER A 111 -27.62 28.45 1.21
C SER A 111 -26.94 29.09 2.43
N VAL A 112 -27.59 30.13 2.98
CA VAL A 112 -27.13 30.87 4.17
C VAL A 112 -28.19 30.72 5.26
N PHE A 113 -27.76 30.59 6.51
CA PHE A 113 -28.68 30.57 7.65
C PHE A 113 -29.13 31.99 8.01
N ASP A 114 -30.43 32.21 8.10
CA ASP A 114 -31.02 33.46 8.58
C ASP A 114 -31.33 33.34 10.08
N GLU A 115 -30.51 33.95 10.92
CA GLU A 115 -30.69 33.95 12.38
C GLU A 115 -32.01 34.59 12.83
N GLU A 116 -32.52 35.61 12.11
CA GLU A 116 -33.77 36.28 12.48
C GLU A 116 -34.98 35.38 12.24
N LYS A 117 -34.93 34.57 11.18
CA LYS A 117 -35.97 33.58 10.85
C LYS A 117 -35.78 32.24 11.55
N GLY A 118 -34.56 31.93 12.00
CA GLY A 118 -34.20 30.64 12.58
C GLY A 118 -34.26 29.50 11.56
N GLY A 119 -33.85 29.75 10.31
CA GLY A 119 -33.90 28.77 9.24
C GLY A 119 -33.02 29.13 8.04
N TRP A 120 -32.77 28.15 7.19
CA TRP A 120 -31.96 28.30 5.98
C TRP A 120 -32.72 29.01 4.86
N GLU A 121 -32.03 29.87 4.12
CA GLU A 121 -32.58 30.53 2.93
C GLU A 121 -32.67 29.56 1.72
N GLU A 122 -33.35 30.00 0.67
CA GLU A 122 -33.40 29.25 -0.60
C GLU A 122 -32.00 29.07 -1.20
N GLY A 123 -31.71 27.85 -1.63
CA GLY A 123 -30.42 27.52 -2.25
C GLY A 123 -30.18 28.25 -3.56
N THR A 124 -28.97 28.77 -3.75
CA THR A 124 -28.49 29.33 -5.02
C THR A 124 -27.63 28.32 -5.76
N LEU A 125 -27.98 28.00 -7.01
CA LEU A 125 -27.23 27.07 -7.88
C LEU A 125 -25.79 27.56 -8.10
N ILE A 126 -24.84 26.63 -7.99
CA ILE A 126 -23.41 26.84 -8.26
C ILE A 126 -23.11 26.29 -9.66
N ALA A 127 -23.40 27.09 -10.67
CA ALA A 127 -23.29 26.68 -12.08
C ALA A 127 -21.86 26.32 -12.50
N GLU A 128 -20.84 26.85 -11.81
CA GLU A 128 -19.42 26.59 -12.09
C GLU A 128 -18.98 25.17 -11.71
N LEU A 129 -19.67 24.53 -10.76
CA LEU A 129 -19.35 23.20 -10.24
C LEU A 129 -20.37 22.13 -10.67
N SER A 130 -21.37 22.52 -11.47
CA SER A 130 -22.50 21.67 -11.85
C SER A 130 -22.49 21.38 -13.35
N THR A 131 -22.90 20.18 -13.75
CA THR A 131 -22.89 19.75 -15.16
C THR A 131 -24.25 19.21 -15.61
N GLY A 132 -24.32 18.60 -16.81
CA GLY A 132 -25.53 17.93 -17.28
C GLY A 132 -25.62 16.47 -16.84
N VAL A 133 -24.75 16.05 -15.94
CA VAL A 133 -24.65 14.69 -15.40
C VAL A 133 -24.44 14.76 -13.90
N LYS A 134 -24.51 13.62 -13.23
CA LYS A 134 -24.60 13.51 -11.78
C LYS A 134 -23.37 14.05 -11.01
N GLU A 135 -23.55 15.17 -10.30
CA GLU A 135 -22.75 15.54 -9.13
C GLU A 135 -23.26 14.80 -7.88
N TRP A 136 -22.39 14.53 -6.90
CA TRP A 136 -22.81 13.79 -5.71
C TRP A 136 -22.41 14.49 -4.43
N ASP A 137 -21.15 14.41 -4.03
CA ASP A 137 -20.66 14.92 -2.75
C ASP A 137 -19.77 16.16 -2.90
N ILE A 138 -19.81 17.07 -1.93
CA ILE A 138 -19.03 18.31 -1.90
C ILE A 138 -18.54 18.64 -0.49
N TRP A 139 -17.27 19.03 -0.42
CA TRP A 139 -16.63 19.64 0.74
C TRP A 139 -16.13 21.04 0.38
N VAL A 140 -16.36 22.01 1.26
CA VAL A 140 -15.88 23.40 1.12
C VAL A 140 -15.23 23.85 2.43
N ASN A 141 -14.15 24.62 2.34
CA ASN A 141 -13.51 25.19 3.53
C ASN A 141 -14.24 26.42 4.07
N SER A 142 -13.97 26.79 5.33
CA SER A 142 -14.68 27.85 6.06
C SER A 142 -14.61 29.24 5.42
N ASP A 143 -13.55 29.54 4.66
CA ASP A 143 -13.39 30.82 3.95
C ASP A 143 -13.92 30.79 2.51
N GLU A 144 -14.54 29.68 2.09
CA GLU A 144 -15.12 29.48 0.77
C GLU A 144 -14.12 29.69 -0.39
N THR A 145 -12.84 29.35 -0.15
CA THR A 145 -11.76 29.48 -1.14
C THR A 145 -11.43 28.20 -1.88
N ILE A 146 -11.75 27.03 -1.33
CA ILE A 146 -11.44 25.71 -1.91
C ILE A 146 -12.64 24.78 -1.76
N ALA A 147 -12.97 24.10 -2.85
CA ALA A 147 -13.95 23.02 -2.89
C ALA A 147 -13.32 21.72 -3.42
N TYR A 148 -13.61 20.61 -2.77
CA TYR A 148 -13.41 19.25 -3.29
C TYR A 148 -14.78 18.64 -3.50
N PHE A 149 -14.99 17.97 -4.63
CA PHE A 149 -16.30 17.39 -4.92
C PHE A 149 -16.20 16.20 -5.87
N THR A 150 -17.26 15.41 -5.96
CA THR A 150 -17.33 14.24 -6.83
C THR A 150 -18.33 14.46 -7.97
N SER A 151 -17.91 14.15 -9.19
CA SER A 151 -18.73 14.38 -10.39
C SER A 151 -18.38 13.38 -11.50
N GLY A 152 -19.41 12.91 -12.20
CA GLY A 152 -19.28 12.19 -13.48
C GLY A 152 -19.15 13.11 -14.69
N GLY A 153 -19.10 14.42 -14.45
CA GLY A 153 -19.09 15.50 -15.43
C GLY A 153 -17.74 15.74 -16.07
N THR A 154 -17.79 16.34 -17.26
CA THR A 154 -16.61 16.77 -18.00
C THR A 154 -16.33 18.25 -17.73
N PHE A 155 -15.21 18.54 -17.08
CA PHE A 155 -14.74 19.91 -16.88
C PHE A 155 -13.51 20.18 -17.74
N ASN A 156 -13.47 21.35 -18.40
CA ASN A 156 -12.37 21.75 -19.29
C ASN A 156 -11.98 20.71 -20.37
N GLY A 157 -12.93 19.89 -20.83
CA GLY A 157 -12.69 18.85 -21.83
C GLY A 157 -11.91 17.64 -21.29
N LYS A 158 -11.77 17.50 -19.97
CA LYS A 158 -11.31 16.27 -19.31
C LYS A 158 -12.53 15.48 -18.86
N GLU A 159 -12.66 14.26 -19.35
CA GLU A 159 -13.64 13.28 -18.87
C GLU A 159 -13.13 12.66 -17.56
N PRO A 160 -14.02 12.17 -16.69
CA PRO A 160 -13.62 11.36 -15.55
C PRO A 160 -12.86 10.11 -16.01
N ILE A 161 -11.94 9.63 -15.15
CA ILE A 161 -11.19 8.38 -15.37
C ILE A 161 -12.13 7.19 -15.17
N GLY A 162 -12.98 7.26 -14.14
CA GLY A 162 -14.05 6.31 -13.87
C GLY A 162 -15.42 6.84 -14.26
N GLY A 163 -16.47 6.37 -13.57
CA GLY A 163 -17.83 6.89 -13.75
C GLY A 163 -18.12 8.16 -12.95
N ARG A 164 -17.41 8.35 -11.83
CA ARG A 164 -17.45 9.54 -10.98
C ARG A 164 -16.10 9.72 -10.31
N ASP A 165 -15.52 10.89 -10.50
CA ASP A 165 -14.18 11.21 -10.04
C ASP A 165 -14.20 12.33 -9.01
N ILE A 166 -13.12 12.45 -8.25
CA ILE A 166 -12.85 13.58 -7.36
C ILE A 166 -12.23 14.73 -8.16
N TRP A 167 -12.78 15.92 -7.94
CA TRP A 167 -12.40 17.19 -8.55
C TRP A 167 -12.10 18.23 -7.47
N ARG A 168 -11.27 19.22 -7.82
CA ARG A 168 -10.93 20.37 -6.98
C ARG A 168 -11.20 21.67 -7.71
N SER A 169 -11.76 22.66 -7.03
CA SER A 169 -11.89 24.03 -7.55
C SER A 169 -11.47 25.05 -6.50
N GLU A 170 -10.91 26.17 -6.96
CA GLU A 170 -10.59 27.34 -6.15
C GLU A 170 -11.57 28.47 -6.43
N SER A 171 -11.99 29.22 -5.41
CA SER A 171 -12.82 30.41 -5.55
C SER A 171 -11.96 31.66 -5.63
N ILE A 172 -12.19 32.50 -6.65
CA ILE A 172 -11.54 33.79 -6.84
C ILE A 172 -12.64 34.84 -6.96
N ASP A 173 -12.65 35.83 -6.06
CA ASP A 173 -13.66 36.89 -5.99
C ASP A 173 -15.11 36.34 -5.91
N GLY A 174 -15.31 35.23 -5.19
CA GLY A 174 -16.62 34.60 -5.00
C GLY A 174 -17.11 33.78 -6.20
N LYS A 175 -16.20 33.45 -7.14
CA LYS A 175 -16.50 32.55 -8.26
C LYS A 175 -15.55 31.37 -8.29
N TRP A 176 -16.13 30.19 -8.41
CA TRP A 176 -15.36 28.96 -8.56
C TRP A 176 -14.67 28.92 -9.93
N SER A 177 -13.40 28.56 -9.90
CA SER A 177 -12.59 28.29 -11.08
C SER A 177 -13.02 26.99 -11.74
N SER A 178 -12.56 26.76 -12.96
CA SER A 178 -12.86 25.50 -13.61
C SER A 178 -12.20 24.34 -12.85
N PRO A 179 -12.96 23.28 -12.52
CA PRO A 179 -12.45 22.17 -11.73
C PRO A 179 -11.27 21.43 -12.36
N GLU A 180 -10.34 21.00 -11.51
CA GLU A 180 -9.21 20.15 -11.81
C GLU A 180 -9.49 18.71 -11.34
N ASN A 181 -9.36 17.75 -12.24
CA ASN A 181 -9.50 16.32 -11.91
C ASN A 181 -8.30 15.84 -11.08
N LEU A 182 -8.54 15.28 -9.90
CA LEU A 182 -7.51 14.75 -9.01
C LEU A 182 -7.15 13.30 -9.36
N SER A 183 -6.65 13.10 -10.59
CA SER A 183 -6.35 11.78 -11.15
C SER A 183 -5.49 10.84 -10.29
N PHE A 184 -4.70 11.36 -9.33
CA PHE A 184 -3.91 10.54 -8.41
C PHE A 184 -4.76 9.89 -7.30
N LEU A 185 -5.96 10.40 -7.04
CA LEU A 185 -6.94 9.85 -6.10
C LEU A 185 -8.00 8.98 -6.78
N ASN A 186 -8.21 9.15 -8.09
CA ASN A 186 -9.29 8.49 -8.80
C ASN A 186 -8.89 7.11 -9.33
N THR A 187 -9.89 6.25 -9.56
CA THR A 187 -9.70 4.93 -10.16
C THR A 187 -10.49 4.78 -11.47
N GLY A 188 -10.47 3.58 -12.07
CA GLY A 188 -11.42 3.24 -13.14
C GLY A 188 -12.84 2.99 -12.63
N GLY A 189 -13.04 2.94 -11.30
CA GLY A 189 -14.34 2.82 -10.62
C GLY A 189 -14.93 4.18 -10.25
N ASP A 190 -15.95 4.20 -9.39
CA ASP A 190 -16.54 5.45 -8.88
C ASP A 190 -15.87 5.85 -7.54
N GLU A 191 -15.64 7.14 -7.34
CA GLU A 191 -15.40 7.76 -6.04
C GLU A 191 -16.66 8.54 -5.63
N TRP A 192 -17.36 8.11 -4.57
CA TRP A 192 -18.66 8.71 -4.22
C TRP A 192 -18.54 9.90 -3.28
N SER A 193 -17.61 9.90 -2.34
CA SER A 193 -17.47 10.97 -1.35
C SER A 193 -16.05 11.48 -1.23
N VAL A 194 -15.90 12.73 -0.78
CA VAL A 194 -14.61 13.35 -0.52
C VAL A 194 -14.69 14.34 0.65
N PHE A 195 -13.70 14.30 1.53
CA PHE A 195 -13.62 15.16 2.71
C PHE A 195 -12.17 15.56 2.98
N LEU A 196 -11.90 16.86 3.20
CA LEU A 196 -10.57 17.32 3.63
C LEU A 196 -10.53 17.50 5.16
N ALA A 197 -9.71 16.70 5.83
CA ALA A 197 -9.55 16.73 7.27
C ALA A 197 -8.63 17.87 7.75
N PRO A 198 -8.71 18.28 9.04
CA PRO A 198 -7.91 19.38 9.58
C PRO A 198 -6.39 19.19 9.53
N ASP A 199 -5.92 17.94 9.49
CA ASP A 199 -4.51 17.58 9.31
C ASP A 199 -4.03 17.67 7.85
N GLY A 200 -4.92 18.07 6.94
CA GLY A 200 -4.67 18.16 5.50
C GLY A 200 -4.84 16.85 4.74
N SER A 201 -5.23 15.75 5.39
CA SER A 201 -5.54 14.49 4.70
C SER A 201 -6.86 14.55 3.94
N ILE A 202 -6.90 13.90 2.77
CA ILE A 202 -8.12 13.79 1.95
C ILE A 202 -8.68 12.39 2.17
N TRP A 203 -9.89 12.33 2.73
CA TRP A 203 -10.64 11.10 2.90
C TRP A 203 -11.65 10.97 1.78
N PHE A 204 -11.83 9.76 1.26
CA PHE A 204 -12.72 9.50 0.14
C PHE A 204 -13.07 8.02 0.10
N ASP A 205 -14.24 7.66 -0.43
CA ASP A 205 -14.52 6.26 -0.74
C ASP A 205 -14.15 5.93 -2.18
N SER A 206 -13.72 4.69 -2.42
CA SER A 206 -13.30 4.27 -3.75
C SER A 206 -13.40 2.75 -3.90
N ALA A 207 -13.70 2.29 -5.12
CA ALA A 207 -13.68 0.87 -5.49
C ALA A 207 -12.27 0.44 -5.94
N ARG A 208 -11.23 0.76 -5.15
CA ARG A 208 -9.84 0.44 -5.49
C ARG A 208 -9.58 -1.06 -5.49
N ASP A 209 -8.43 -1.45 -6.04
CA ASP A 209 -8.05 -2.86 -6.13
C ASP A 209 -7.83 -3.53 -4.78
N ASP A 210 -7.57 -2.76 -3.73
CA ASP A 210 -7.38 -3.24 -2.36
C ASP A 210 -8.65 -3.14 -1.51
N SER A 211 -9.81 -2.80 -2.10
CA SER A 211 -11.10 -2.73 -1.41
C SER A 211 -11.52 -4.11 -0.88
N ILE A 212 -11.88 -4.17 0.41
CA ILE A 212 -12.45 -5.33 1.10
C ILE A 212 -13.93 -5.46 0.74
N GLY A 213 -14.67 -4.35 0.76
CA GLY A 213 -16.05 -4.23 0.27
C GLY A 213 -16.13 -3.86 -1.21
N GLY A 214 -17.29 -3.38 -1.66
CA GLY A 214 -17.43 -2.80 -3.00
C GLY A 214 -16.85 -1.39 -3.07
N TYR A 215 -17.07 -0.59 -2.02
CA TYR A 215 -16.50 0.73 -1.83
C TYR A 215 -16.02 0.87 -0.40
N ASP A 216 -14.73 1.09 -0.23
CA ASP A 216 -14.11 1.30 1.06
C ASP A 216 -13.69 2.76 1.20
N ILE A 217 -13.59 3.23 2.43
CA ILE A 217 -13.03 4.54 2.77
C ILE A 217 -11.50 4.45 2.70
N TYR A 218 -10.87 5.42 2.05
CA TYR A 218 -9.43 5.60 1.95
C TYR A 218 -9.03 6.96 2.50
N ARG A 219 -7.75 7.09 2.87
CA ARG A 219 -7.14 8.34 3.31
C ARG A 219 -5.89 8.62 2.48
N TRP A 220 -5.88 9.72 1.75
CA TRP A 220 -4.65 10.23 1.17
C TRP A 220 -3.91 11.10 2.20
N ASP A 221 -2.70 10.69 2.54
CA ASP A 221 -1.82 11.40 3.46
C ASP A 221 -0.94 12.40 2.68
N PRO A 222 -1.04 13.72 2.95
CA PRO A 222 -0.35 14.74 2.19
C PRO A 222 1.16 14.75 2.42
N TYR A 223 1.61 14.21 3.55
CA TYR A 223 3.01 14.19 3.96
C TYR A 223 3.76 13.04 3.30
N THR A 224 3.16 11.84 3.30
CA THR A 224 3.74 10.65 2.67
C THR A 224 3.39 10.53 1.19
N ARG A 225 2.34 11.25 0.73
CA ARG A 225 1.75 11.16 -0.61
C ARG A 225 1.29 9.74 -0.95
N SER A 226 0.87 9.01 0.07
CA SER A 226 0.35 7.66 -0.07
C SER A 226 -1.14 7.65 0.20
N ILE A 227 -1.82 6.70 -0.42
CA ILE A 227 -3.20 6.37 -0.10
C ILE A 227 -3.14 5.21 0.89
N GLU A 228 -3.70 5.44 2.06
CA GLU A 228 -3.82 4.48 3.14
C GLU A 228 -5.23 3.87 3.09
N HIS A 229 -5.29 2.55 3.28
CA HIS A 229 -6.52 1.80 3.53
C HIS A 229 -6.70 1.64 5.05
N PRO A 230 -7.62 2.38 5.69
CA PRO A 230 -7.98 2.20 7.09
C PRO A 230 -8.43 0.76 7.38
N GLY A 231 -8.04 0.21 8.52
CA GLY A 231 -8.27 -1.19 8.86
C GLY A 231 -9.75 -1.58 9.07
N GLU A 232 -9.96 -2.87 9.34
CA GLU A 232 -11.26 -3.56 9.34
C GLU A 232 -12.33 -3.01 10.30
N HIS A 233 -11.97 -2.11 11.21
CA HIS A 233 -12.93 -1.44 12.08
C HIS A 233 -13.79 -0.45 11.28
N ILE A 234 -13.19 0.28 10.34
CA ILE A 234 -13.90 1.21 9.46
C ILE A 234 -14.39 0.43 8.24
N ASN A 235 -13.47 -0.17 7.48
CA ASN A 235 -13.78 -0.85 6.22
C ASN A 235 -14.16 -2.31 6.45
N THR A 236 -15.38 -2.69 6.10
CA THR A 236 -15.85 -4.08 6.19
C THR A 236 -15.95 -4.70 4.80
N PHE A 237 -16.55 -5.88 4.70
CA PHE A 237 -16.88 -6.52 3.42
C PHE A 237 -18.09 -5.87 2.72
N LEU A 238 -18.67 -4.82 3.31
CA LEU A 238 -19.78 -4.03 2.77
C LEU A 238 -19.29 -2.66 2.32
N ASP A 239 -20.19 -1.81 1.82
CA ASP A 239 -19.79 -0.49 1.35
C ASP A 239 -19.75 0.51 2.51
N GLU A 240 -18.60 1.14 2.73
CA GLU A 240 -18.45 2.31 3.58
C GLU A 240 -18.20 3.57 2.75
N ARG A 241 -18.96 4.63 3.06
CA ARG A 241 -18.95 5.87 2.29
C ARG A 241 -19.20 7.09 3.17
N SER A 242 -18.98 8.27 2.60
CA SER A 242 -19.33 9.57 3.17
C SER A 242 -18.82 9.76 4.60
N LEU A 243 -17.53 10.05 4.71
CA LEU A 243 -16.84 10.26 5.97
C LEU A 243 -16.78 11.73 6.35
N TRP A 244 -16.94 12.02 7.63
CA TRP A 244 -16.62 13.31 8.25
C TRP A 244 -15.68 13.11 9.45
N THR A 245 -14.70 14.01 9.64
CA THR A 245 -13.85 14.00 10.85
C THR A 245 -13.29 15.38 11.20
N ASP A 246 -13.14 15.65 12.51
CA ASP A 246 -12.38 16.79 13.04
C ASP A 246 -10.97 16.40 13.54
N GLY A 247 -10.54 15.17 13.27
CA GLY A 247 -9.30 14.58 13.77
C GLY A 247 -9.41 13.97 15.18
N GLN A 248 -10.56 14.11 15.85
CA GLN A 248 -10.84 13.45 17.13
C GLN A 248 -12.00 12.46 17.01
N ILE A 249 -13.07 12.86 16.33
CA ILE A 249 -14.26 12.05 16.07
C ILE A 249 -14.33 11.79 14.57
N LEU A 250 -14.87 10.62 14.21
CA LEU A 250 -15.09 10.23 12.83
C LEU A 250 -16.50 9.66 12.71
N TYR A 251 -17.28 10.20 11.79
CA TYR A 251 -18.57 9.64 11.36
C TYR A 251 -18.44 9.12 9.94
N PHE A 252 -19.11 8.01 9.65
CA PHE A 252 -19.18 7.47 8.29
C PHE A 252 -20.49 6.74 8.06
N SER A 253 -20.86 6.54 6.80
CA SER A 253 -22.05 5.78 6.41
C SER A 253 -21.66 4.35 6.05
N GLY A 254 -22.31 3.35 6.63
CA GLY A 254 -22.08 1.93 6.32
C GLY A 254 -23.32 1.29 5.73
N LEU A 255 -23.19 0.58 4.61
CA LEU A 255 -24.29 -0.08 3.92
C LEU A 255 -24.53 -1.49 4.45
N ASN A 256 -25.67 -1.72 5.08
CA ASN A 256 -26.16 -3.02 5.56
C ASN A 256 -25.20 -3.72 6.53
N ARG A 257 -24.44 -2.94 7.32
CA ARG A 257 -23.52 -3.53 8.29
C ARG A 257 -24.28 -4.39 9.30
N PRO A 258 -23.73 -5.54 9.75
CA PRO A 258 -24.42 -6.42 10.69
C PRO A 258 -24.76 -5.77 12.03
N ASP A 259 -23.99 -4.75 12.42
CA ASP A 259 -24.16 -3.90 13.60
C ASP A 259 -25.06 -2.67 13.34
N GLY A 260 -25.65 -2.56 12.15
CA GLY A 260 -26.57 -1.51 11.72
C GLY A 260 -28.05 -1.86 11.82
N ALA A 261 -28.93 -0.91 11.50
CA ALA A 261 -30.37 -1.10 11.39
C ALA A 261 -30.80 -1.48 9.96
N GLY A 262 -29.88 -1.41 8.99
CA GLY A 262 -30.04 -1.84 7.60
C GLY A 262 -30.10 -0.64 6.64
N SER A 263 -29.84 -0.88 5.35
CA SER A 263 -29.60 0.17 4.36
C SER A 263 -28.35 0.99 4.72
N TYR A 264 -28.27 2.30 4.53
CA TYR A 264 -27.15 3.10 5.03
C TYR A 264 -27.47 3.59 6.44
N ASP A 265 -26.55 3.31 7.37
CA ASP A 265 -26.58 3.80 8.75
C ASP A 265 -25.33 4.65 9.03
N ILE A 266 -25.41 5.57 9.99
CA ILE A 266 -24.28 6.42 10.41
C ILE A 266 -23.59 5.78 11.62
N PHE A 267 -22.27 5.59 11.52
CA PHE A 267 -21.42 4.98 12.54
C PHE A 267 -20.37 5.95 13.08
N THR A 268 -19.90 5.72 14.32
CA THR A 268 -18.80 6.43 14.99
C THR A 268 -17.86 5.48 15.72
N LEU A 269 -16.59 5.88 15.89
CA LEU A 269 -15.56 5.15 16.65
C LEU A 269 -15.41 5.60 18.11
N LEU A 270 -15.94 6.79 18.47
CA LEU A 270 -15.92 7.35 19.82
C LEU A 270 -17.28 7.98 20.12
N SER A 271 -17.86 7.66 21.27
CA SER A 271 -19.15 8.22 21.68
C SER A 271 -18.98 9.64 22.25
N PRO A 272 -19.95 10.54 22.01
CA PRO A 272 -19.95 11.85 22.65
C PRO A 272 -19.99 11.81 24.20
N GLN A 273 -20.48 10.73 24.80
CA GLN A 273 -20.45 10.50 26.25
C GLN A 273 -19.03 10.33 26.77
N GLU A 274 -18.15 9.61 26.06
CA GLU A 274 -16.74 9.47 26.44
C GLU A 274 -16.02 10.82 26.40
N ARG A 275 -16.33 11.66 25.40
CA ARG A 275 -15.84 13.05 25.30
C ARG A 275 -16.32 13.95 26.46
N GLN A 276 -17.58 13.81 26.87
CA GLN A 276 -18.16 14.62 27.96
C GLN A 276 -17.60 14.20 29.33
N VAL A 277 -17.42 12.89 29.55
CA VAL A 277 -16.79 12.35 30.76
C VAL A 277 -15.33 12.80 30.87
N GLU A 278 -14.59 12.88 29.77
CA GLU A 278 -13.24 13.44 29.75
C GLU A 278 -13.22 14.94 30.02
N LYS A 279 -14.12 15.72 29.40
CA LYS A 279 -14.26 17.17 29.66
C LYS A 279 -14.57 17.47 31.14
N GLU A 280 -15.44 16.67 31.76
CA GLU A 280 -15.80 16.82 33.18
C GLU A 280 -14.68 16.35 34.12
N ALA A 281 -13.96 15.27 33.78
CA ALA A 281 -12.81 14.80 34.55
C ALA A 281 -11.60 15.75 34.49
N ILE A 282 -11.37 16.41 33.34
CA ILE A 282 -10.30 17.39 33.13
C ILE A 282 -10.57 18.67 33.93
N ALA A 283 -11.84 19.08 34.05
CA ALA A 283 -12.23 20.28 34.79
C ALA A 283 -12.12 20.14 36.32
N GLU A 284 -12.09 18.91 36.86
CA GLU A 284 -12.07 18.63 38.32
C GLU A 284 -10.69 18.21 38.88
N SER A 285 -9.65 18.04 38.05
CA SER A 285 -8.33 17.56 38.50
C SER A 285 -7.49 18.62 39.23
N ALA A 286 -6.92 18.25 40.39
CA ALA A 286 -5.93 19.05 41.13
C ALA A 286 -4.47 18.70 40.77
N ASP A 287 -4.25 17.66 39.97
CA ASP A 287 -2.93 17.21 39.50
C ASP A 287 -2.61 17.81 38.12
N PRO A 288 -1.32 18.08 37.81
CA PRO A 288 -0.93 18.60 36.50
C PRO A 288 -1.38 17.66 35.39
N ILE A 289 -1.99 18.23 34.37
CA ILE A 289 -2.51 17.50 33.22
C ILE A 289 -1.36 17.34 32.21
N THR A 290 -0.85 16.13 32.04
CA THR A 290 0.17 15.84 31.02
C THR A 290 -0.47 15.83 29.64
N VAL A 291 -0.03 16.72 28.75
CA VAL A 291 -0.64 16.96 27.43
C VAL A 291 0.44 17.26 26.39
N THR A 292 0.14 17.06 25.11
CA THR A 292 1.04 17.52 24.03
C THR A 292 0.91 19.03 23.79
N ILE A 293 1.84 19.62 23.04
CA ILE A 293 1.77 21.04 22.71
C ILE A 293 0.61 21.33 21.74
N ASN A 294 0.18 20.32 20.97
CA ASN A 294 -1.00 20.45 20.11
C ASN A 294 -2.31 20.39 20.92
N ASP A 295 -2.41 19.53 21.93
CA ASP A 295 -3.63 19.36 22.74
C ASP A 295 -4.04 20.65 23.46
N ILE A 296 -3.07 21.39 24.00
CA ILE A 296 -3.32 22.66 24.70
C ILE A 296 -3.92 23.75 23.80
N ARG A 297 -3.89 23.56 22.47
CA ARG A 297 -4.43 24.50 21.49
C ARG A 297 -5.90 24.25 21.16
N GLN A 298 -6.47 23.14 21.60
CA GLN A 298 -7.88 22.81 21.36
C GLN A 298 -8.84 23.82 22.03
N ARG A 299 -9.98 24.06 21.39
CA ARG A 299 -10.99 25.03 21.83
C ARG A 299 -12.40 24.44 21.86
N SER A 300 -13.25 25.00 22.72
CA SER A 300 -14.70 24.81 22.74
C SER A 300 -15.34 26.18 22.94
N GLU A 301 -16.37 26.50 22.14
CA GLU A 301 -17.06 27.81 22.17
C GLU A 301 -16.07 29.01 22.11
N GLY A 302 -14.99 28.88 21.32
CA GLY A 302 -13.98 29.93 21.17
C GLY A 302 -12.97 30.07 22.32
N ARG A 303 -13.06 29.27 23.40
CA ARG A 303 -12.10 29.28 24.53
C ARG A 303 -11.18 28.05 24.51
N TYR A 304 -9.89 28.23 24.84
CA TYR A 304 -8.95 27.10 25.00
C TYR A 304 -9.39 26.16 26.12
N LEU A 305 -9.44 24.85 25.84
CA LEU A 305 -9.92 23.81 26.77
C LEU A 305 -9.14 23.80 28.08
N PHE A 306 -7.81 23.91 27.98
CA PHE A 306 -6.90 23.82 29.12
C PHE A 306 -6.55 25.18 29.73
N LEU A 307 -7.22 26.27 29.32
CA LEU A 307 -6.92 27.61 29.82
C LEU A 307 -7.08 27.66 31.34
N ASP A 308 -6.13 28.32 32.01
CA ASP A 308 -6.07 28.47 33.47
C ASP A 308 -5.74 27.18 34.26
N ASN A 309 -5.59 26.03 33.60
CA ASN A 309 -5.17 24.78 34.23
C ASN A 309 -3.65 24.64 34.33
N ILE A 310 -3.18 23.80 35.25
CA ILE A 310 -1.77 23.40 35.33
C ILE A 310 -1.55 22.25 34.34
N VAL A 311 -0.71 22.47 33.34
CA VAL A 311 -0.34 21.49 32.33
C VAL A 311 1.13 21.07 32.48
N GLU A 312 1.46 19.90 31.97
CA GLU A 312 2.83 19.41 31.81
C GLU A 312 3.06 19.00 30.36
N VAL A 313 4.07 19.60 29.71
CA VAL A 313 4.41 19.34 28.31
C VAL A 313 5.89 18.98 28.17
N GLU A 314 6.24 18.21 27.14
CA GLU A 314 7.62 17.98 26.73
C GLU A 314 7.86 18.55 25.34
N GLY A 315 8.99 19.23 25.14
CA GLY A 315 9.37 19.76 23.84
C GLY A 315 10.84 20.14 23.75
N VAL A 316 11.33 20.27 22.52
CA VAL A 316 12.67 20.74 22.23
C VAL A 316 12.70 22.27 22.21
N ALA A 317 13.64 22.87 22.92
CA ALA A 317 13.81 24.30 22.99
C ALA A 317 14.28 24.89 21.66
N MET A 318 13.46 25.74 21.07
CA MET A 318 13.76 26.42 19.80
C MET A 318 14.71 27.61 19.99
N VAL A 319 14.77 28.16 21.21
CA VAL A 319 15.52 29.36 21.56
C VAL A 319 16.14 29.19 22.95
N SER A 320 17.38 29.63 23.12
CA SER A 320 18.03 29.62 24.43
C SER A 320 17.39 30.64 25.38
N SER A 321 17.22 30.25 26.64
CA SER A 321 16.81 31.13 27.72
C SER A 321 17.73 32.36 27.87
N GLY A 322 17.15 33.49 28.26
CA GLY A 322 17.89 34.74 28.50
C GLY A 322 18.14 35.62 27.25
N LEU A 323 17.74 35.18 26.05
CA LEU A 323 17.80 35.98 24.83
C LEU A 323 16.62 36.95 24.70
N TRP A 324 15.42 36.49 25.06
CA TRP A 324 14.18 37.27 24.91
C TRP A 324 13.80 38.09 26.12
N HIS A 325 14.41 37.84 27.28
CA HIS A 325 14.16 38.61 28.48
C HIS A 325 15.37 38.54 29.42
N ASP A 326 15.86 39.71 29.84
CA ASP A 326 17.09 39.82 30.63
C ASP A 326 16.90 39.52 32.12
N SER A 327 15.67 39.26 32.57
CA SER A 327 15.28 39.15 33.98
C SER A 327 14.28 38.02 34.28
N ALA A 328 13.91 37.22 33.28
CA ALA A 328 12.95 36.11 33.38
C ALA A 328 13.36 34.98 32.41
N ASN A 329 13.00 33.74 32.71
CA ASN A 329 13.25 32.61 31.84
C ASN A 329 12.15 32.57 30.76
N TYR A 330 12.46 33.08 29.56
CA TYR A 330 11.54 33.16 28.42
C TYR A 330 12.15 32.48 27.20
N PHE A 331 11.49 31.43 26.71
CA PHE A 331 11.88 30.66 25.53
C PHE A 331 10.64 30.02 24.86
N ALA A 332 10.85 29.29 23.77
CA ALA A 332 9.81 28.54 23.09
C ALA A 332 10.18 27.06 22.94
N LEU A 333 9.18 26.18 23.02
CA LEU A 333 9.31 24.74 22.84
C LEU A 333 8.56 24.27 21.60
N THR A 334 9.01 23.16 21.03
CA THR A 334 8.26 22.42 20.02
C THR A 334 8.31 20.92 20.26
N ASP A 335 7.20 20.24 20.07
CA ASP A 335 7.15 18.78 19.99
C ASP A 335 7.28 18.27 18.54
N LYS A 336 7.68 19.16 17.61
CA LYS A 336 7.73 19.04 16.15
C LYS A 336 6.39 19.18 15.44
N SER A 337 5.25 19.07 16.15
CA SER A 337 3.91 19.26 15.58
C SER A 337 3.40 20.69 15.75
N ALA A 338 3.68 21.29 16.91
CA ALA A 338 3.33 22.66 17.23
C ALA A 338 4.40 23.32 18.11
N GLY A 339 4.33 24.64 18.24
CA GLY A 339 5.17 25.43 19.14
C GLY A 339 4.40 25.90 20.37
N ILE A 340 5.08 26.27 21.45
CA ILE A 340 4.49 26.95 22.61
C ILE A 340 5.50 27.87 23.29
N LEU A 341 5.03 28.98 23.83
CA LEU A 341 5.85 29.92 24.58
C LEU A 341 5.90 29.54 26.07
N ILE A 342 7.09 29.61 26.67
CA ILE A 342 7.31 29.38 28.10
C ILE A 342 7.76 30.69 28.74
N TYR A 343 6.99 31.20 29.71
CA TYR A 343 7.32 32.44 30.41
C TYR A 343 7.34 32.24 31.92
N ALA A 344 8.54 32.07 32.47
CA ALA A 344 8.79 31.89 33.90
C ALA A 344 9.14 33.23 34.55
N GLN A 345 8.12 33.90 35.08
CA GLN A 345 8.27 35.20 35.72
C GLN A 345 8.98 35.07 37.08
N GLY A 346 10.10 35.78 37.26
CA GLY A 346 10.75 35.95 38.57
C GLY A 346 11.97 35.07 38.81
N PHE A 347 12.34 34.21 37.87
CA PHE A 347 13.59 33.45 37.91
C PHE A 347 14.17 33.24 36.51
N LYS A 348 15.49 33.00 36.43
CA LYS A 348 16.24 32.79 35.18
C LYS A 348 16.73 31.36 34.99
N GLU A 349 16.74 30.58 36.07
CA GLU A 349 17.24 29.21 36.10
C GLU A 349 16.08 28.21 36.05
N PRO A 350 16.26 27.03 35.45
CA PRO A 350 17.47 26.56 34.79
C PRO A 350 17.69 27.21 33.42
N LEU A 351 18.95 27.45 33.05
CA LEU A 351 19.32 27.88 31.70
C LEU A 351 19.08 26.75 30.68
N VAL A 352 18.06 26.94 29.85
CA VAL A 352 17.72 26.10 28.70
C VAL A 352 18.51 26.57 27.48
N GLU A 353 19.17 25.66 26.77
CA GLU A 353 19.86 25.92 25.51
C GLU A 353 19.01 25.48 24.31
N LYS A 354 19.13 26.16 23.17
CA LYS A 354 18.54 25.73 21.90
C LYS A 354 18.92 24.27 21.59
N GLY A 355 17.92 23.41 21.36
CA GLY A 355 18.09 21.98 21.15
C GLY A 355 18.00 21.13 22.42
N ASP A 356 17.78 21.70 23.60
CA ASP A 356 17.50 20.92 24.80
C ASP A 356 16.07 20.35 24.74
N LEU A 357 15.89 19.07 25.03
CA LEU A 357 14.60 18.46 25.32
C LEU A 357 14.24 18.81 26.76
N VAL A 358 13.14 19.53 26.94
CA VAL A 358 12.70 20.08 28.22
C VAL A 358 11.29 19.61 28.52
N ARG A 359 11.07 19.19 29.77
CA ARG A 359 9.73 19.03 30.35
C ARG A 359 9.39 20.29 31.13
N VAL A 360 8.23 20.87 30.86
CA VAL A 360 7.76 22.08 31.53
C VAL A 360 6.39 21.84 32.12
N LYS A 361 6.29 22.10 33.42
CA LYS A 361 5.05 22.18 34.17
C LYS A 361 4.68 23.64 34.42
N GLY A 362 3.42 24.01 34.25
CA GLY A 362 3.00 25.39 34.53
C GLY A 362 1.55 25.66 34.19
N THR A 363 1.08 26.85 34.59
CA THR A 363 -0.28 27.28 34.28
C THR A 363 -0.37 27.75 32.83
N LEU A 364 -1.30 27.19 32.06
CA LEU A 364 -1.59 27.64 30.70
C LEU A 364 -2.40 28.95 30.76
N THR A 365 -1.95 29.97 30.03
CA THR A 365 -2.62 31.27 29.98
C THR A 365 -2.39 31.96 28.64
N THR A 366 -3.19 32.97 28.31
CA THR A 366 -2.97 33.87 27.18
C THR A 366 -2.27 35.18 27.58
N VAL A 367 -1.84 35.27 28.84
CA VAL A 367 -1.19 36.46 29.41
C VAL A 367 0.29 36.19 29.68
N GLY A 368 1.12 36.51 28.68
CA GLY A 368 2.57 36.45 28.75
C GLY A 368 3.23 37.70 29.35
N TYR A 369 4.28 38.20 28.69
CA TYR A 369 4.96 39.45 29.03
C TYR A 369 4.23 40.68 28.48
N THR A 370 4.49 41.89 28.99
CA THR A 370 3.71 43.14 28.92
C THR A 370 3.12 43.60 27.56
N THR A 371 3.56 43.04 26.41
CA THR A 371 2.98 43.28 25.07
C THR A 371 2.60 42.02 24.29
N ASP A 372 2.91 40.83 24.83
CA ASP A 372 2.60 39.51 24.25
C ASP A 372 1.32 38.99 24.92
N VAL A 373 0.25 39.79 24.80
CA VAL A 373 -1.06 39.53 25.39
C VAL A 373 -1.91 38.96 24.25
N ASN A 374 -2.46 37.75 24.42
CA ASN A 374 -3.20 36.92 23.44
C ASN A 374 -2.46 35.62 23.07
N SER A 375 -1.12 35.59 23.17
CA SER A 375 -0.38 34.36 22.89
C SER A 375 -0.49 33.31 23.97
N LEU A 376 -0.70 32.07 23.55
CA LEU A 376 -0.75 30.91 24.44
C LEU A 376 0.64 30.66 25.04
N VAL A 377 0.70 30.68 26.37
CA VAL A 377 1.93 30.63 27.16
C VAL A 377 1.74 29.68 28.33
N ILE A 378 2.75 28.86 28.60
CA ILE A 378 2.86 28.12 29.86
C ILE A 378 3.69 28.93 30.84
N ARG A 379 3.18 29.08 32.06
CA ARG A 379 3.83 29.83 33.15
C ARG A 379 4.25 28.90 34.29
N PRO A 380 5.53 28.48 34.32
CA PRO A 380 6.09 27.73 35.42
C PRO A 380 6.09 28.56 36.71
N ALA A 381 5.81 27.94 37.85
CA ALA A 381 5.72 28.62 39.14
C ALA A 381 7.08 28.69 39.87
N SER A 382 7.97 27.74 39.58
CA SER A 382 9.29 27.60 40.20
C SER A 382 10.33 27.06 39.21
N PRO A 383 11.64 27.21 39.48
CA PRO A 383 12.70 26.61 38.67
C PRO A 383 12.58 25.10 38.50
N ASP A 384 12.05 24.39 39.51
CA ASP A 384 11.91 22.93 39.51
C ASP A 384 10.82 22.45 38.55
N ASP A 385 9.95 23.36 38.07
CA ASP A 385 8.93 23.06 37.06
C ASP A 385 9.50 23.01 35.63
N ILE A 386 10.80 23.26 35.46
CA ILE A 386 11.51 23.16 34.18
C ILE A 386 12.62 22.10 34.33
N GLU A 387 12.47 20.98 33.65
CA GLU A 387 13.42 19.86 33.69
C GLU A 387 14.07 19.66 32.33
N ILE A 388 15.40 19.79 32.25
CA ILE A 388 16.16 19.46 31.03
C ILE A 388 16.40 17.94 31.02
N ILE A 389 15.69 17.24 30.15
CA ILE A 389 15.74 15.77 30.03
C ILE A 389 17.00 15.35 29.26
N ARG A 390 17.25 15.98 28.11
CA ARG A 390 18.32 15.60 27.16
C ARG A 390 18.80 16.83 26.39
N LYS A 391 20.07 16.82 25.97
CA LYS A 391 20.69 17.92 25.21
C LYS A 391 20.96 17.55 23.76
N GLY A 392 20.93 18.54 22.87
CA GLY A 392 21.40 18.41 21.49
C GLY A 392 20.42 17.71 20.54
N GLU A 393 19.12 17.86 20.78
CA GLU A 393 18.09 17.42 19.84
C GLU A 393 18.09 18.30 18.58
N THR A 394 17.79 17.66 17.45
CA THR A 394 17.54 18.33 16.17
C THR A 394 16.20 19.07 16.22
N LEU A 395 16.20 20.35 15.85
CA LEU A 395 14.99 21.13 15.69
C LEU A 395 14.33 20.87 14.33
N PRO A 396 13.00 21.03 14.22
CA PRO A 396 12.33 21.04 12.92
C PRO A 396 12.79 22.26 12.09
N ASP A 397 12.70 22.12 10.77
CA ASP A 397 12.85 23.24 9.87
C ASP A 397 11.74 24.28 10.11
N PRO A 398 12.02 25.58 9.98
CA PRO A 398 11.03 26.63 10.19
C PRO A 398 9.92 26.57 9.13
N ALA A 399 8.67 26.71 9.56
CA ALA A 399 7.52 26.78 8.64
C ALA A 399 7.58 28.07 7.81
N ILE A 400 7.40 27.97 6.49
CA ILE A 400 7.40 29.15 5.63
C ILE A 400 6.03 29.82 5.69
N ILE A 401 6.01 31.13 5.97
CA ILE A 401 4.79 31.95 6.00
C ILE A 401 4.92 33.14 5.03
N PHE A 402 3.77 33.68 4.63
CA PHE A 402 3.68 34.86 3.76
C PHE A 402 2.87 35.97 4.45
N THR A 403 3.03 37.21 3.98
CA THR A 403 2.34 38.36 4.60
C THR A 403 0.83 38.39 4.32
N ASP A 404 0.37 37.59 3.36
CA ASP A 404 -1.03 37.33 2.98
C ASP A 404 -1.56 36.00 3.55
N SER A 405 -0.81 35.32 4.43
CA SER A 405 -1.29 34.09 5.09
C SER A 405 -2.52 34.37 5.96
N ALA A 406 -3.50 33.46 5.91
CA ALA A 406 -4.73 33.62 6.68
C ALA A 406 -4.46 33.62 8.19
N LYS A 407 -5.19 34.45 8.95
CA LYS A 407 -5.04 34.51 10.42
C LYS A 407 -5.31 33.17 11.11
N SER A 408 -6.16 32.32 10.54
CA SER A 408 -6.38 30.93 11.00
C SER A 408 -5.12 30.07 10.85
N GLN A 409 -4.43 30.13 9.71
CA GLN A 409 -3.18 29.41 9.47
C GLN A 409 -2.06 29.87 10.43
N LEU A 410 -1.91 31.19 10.58
CA LEU A 410 -0.90 31.77 11.49
C LEU A 410 -1.17 31.41 12.97
N ARG A 411 -2.44 31.30 13.37
CA ARG A 411 -2.83 30.85 14.72
C ARG A 411 -2.32 29.45 15.04
N ASN A 412 -2.31 28.53 14.07
CA ASN A 412 -1.82 27.17 14.28
C ASN A 412 -0.29 27.10 14.42
N LEU A 413 0.42 28.05 13.80
CA LEU A 413 1.88 28.15 13.86
C LEU A 413 2.39 29.03 15.01
N GLU A 414 1.50 29.61 15.81
CA GLU A 414 1.88 30.46 16.92
C GLU A 414 2.88 29.75 17.85
N GLY A 415 3.91 30.46 18.31
CA GLY A 415 4.95 29.90 19.17
C GLY A 415 5.92 28.96 18.45
N SER A 416 5.76 28.70 17.15
CA SER A 416 6.64 27.84 16.34
C SER A 416 7.71 28.66 15.60
N LEU A 417 8.78 27.98 15.16
CA LEU A 417 9.76 28.56 14.25
C LEU A 417 9.16 28.76 12.86
N VAL A 418 9.29 29.98 12.34
CA VAL A 418 8.82 30.38 11.01
C VAL A 418 9.91 31.08 10.21
N MET A 419 9.76 31.06 8.89
CA MET A 419 10.60 31.79 7.94
C MET A 419 9.72 32.62 7.00
N ILE A 420 10.08 33.89 6.83
CA ILE A 420 9.40 34.83 5.94
C ILE A 420 10.39 35.52 5.00
N PHE A 421 9.99 35.67 3.74
CA PHE A 421 10.79 36.30 2.69
C PHE A 421 10.09 37.57 2.21
N GLY A 422 10.81 38.69 2.15
CA GLY A 422 10.17 39.92 1.67
C GLY A 422 11.08 41.12 1.56
N LYS A 423 10.46 42.26 1.28
CA LYS A 423 11.09 43.56 1.14
C LYS A 423 10.77 44.43 2.35
N ILE A 424 11.79 45.06 2.93
CA ILE A 424 11.61 46.00 4.06
C ILE A 424 10.85 47.22 3.56
N SER A 425 9.67 47.46 4.14
CA SER A 425 8.78 48.55 3.75
C SER A 425 8.88 49.77 4.66
N ALA A 426 9.19 49.59 5.96
CA ALA A 426 9.45 50.69 6.90
C ALA A 426 10.15 50.19 8.18
N TYR A 427 10.96 51.03 8.83
CA TYR A 427 11.51 50.71 10.15
C TYR A 427 10.50 51.03 11.27
N ASP A 428 10.49 50.16 12.28
CA ASP A 428 9.64 50.26 13.46
C ASP A 428 10.50 50.22 14.73
N ASN A 429 10.98 51.40 15.14
CA ASN A 429 11.88 51.57 16.27
C ASN A 429 11.20 52.39 17.38
N GLU A 430 10.50 51.72 18.29
CA GLU A 430 9.82 52.35 19.42
C GLU A 430 10.50 52.02 20.76
N THR A 431 10.96 53.04 21.49
CA THR A 431 11.57 52.90 22.83
C THR A 431 12.73 51.88 22.90
N ILE A 432 12.56 50.75 23.60
CA ILE A 432 13.53 49.64 23.70
C ILE A 432 13.29 48.53 22.66
N THR A 433 12.27 48.68 21.82
CA THR A 433 11.92 47.76 20.73
C THR A 433 12.61 48.22 19.45
N ARG A 434 13.12 47.28 18.67
CA ARG A 434 13.70 47.46 17.35
C ARG A 434 13.01 46.54 16.35
N GLY A 435 12.94 46.95 15.10
CA GLY A 435 12.24 46.16 14.10
C GLY A 435 11.99 46.90 12.80
N PHE A 436 11.23 46.23 11.93
CA PHE A 436 10.78 46.75 10.65
C PHE A 436 9.53 46.00 10.16
N TRP A 437 8.81 46.63 9.26
CA TRP A 437 7.74 46.04 8.47
C TRP A 437 8.31 45.35 7.24
N LEU A 438 7.81 44.16 6.98
CA LEU A 438 8.20 43.34 5.85
C LEU A 438 6.98 43.09 4.96
N THR A 439 7.11 43.35 3.65
CA THR A 439 6.09 43.01 2.65
C THR A 439 6.59 41.80 1.85
N GLY A 440 5.86 40.68 1.91
CA GLY A 440 6.29 39.40 1.36
C GLY A 440 5.11 38.48 1.05
N PRO A 441 4.18 38.89 0.16
CA PRO A 441 3.02 38.09 -0.18
C PRO A 441 3.39 36.90 -1.06
N SER A 442 2.54 35.87 -1.03
CA SER A 442 2.72 34.63 -1.80
C SER A 442 2.68 34.84 -3.32
N ASP A 443 2.00 35.90 -3.78
CA ASP A 443 1.82 36.28 -5.18
C ASP A 443 3.03 37.01 -5.80
N ARG A 444 4.03 37.35 -4.97
CA ARG A 444 5.29 38.05 -5.34
C ARG A 444 5.12 39.52 -5.70
N ASP A 445 3.98 40.14 -5.39
CA ASP A 445 3.84 41.59 -5.52
C ASP A 445 4.38 42.31 -4.27
N PHE A 446 5.71 42.49 -4.24
CA PHE A 446 6.41 43.13 -3.12
C PHE A 446 6.15 44.65 -3.00
N ASP A 447 5.41 45.24 -3.95
CA ASP A 447 5.02 46.66 -3.95
C ASP A 447 3.53 46.86 -3.64
N SER A 448 2.76 45.77 -3.43
CA SER A 448 1.35 45.85 -3.02
C SER A 448 1.21 46.37 -1.59
N VAL A 449 0.16 47.17 -1.34
CA VAL A 449 -0.05 47.90 -0.07
C VAL A 449 -0.93 47.11 0.92
N SER A 450 -1.27 45.86 0.62
CA SER A 450 -2.08 45.01 1.50
C SER A 450 -1.18 44.16 2.40
N SER A 451 -1.16 44.54 3.69
CA SER A 451 -0.64 43.79 4.86
C SER A 451 0.84 43.39 4.83
N GLY A 452 1.72 44.26 5.32
CA GLY A 452 3.06 43.85 5.76
C GLY A 452 3.02 43.17 7.14
N MET A 453 3.97 42.29 7.43
CA MET A 453 4.14 41.65 8.75
C MET A 453 5.26 42.32 9.54
N ARG A 454 5.07 42.50 10.85
CA ARG A 454 6.10 43.10 11.73
C ARG A 454 7.20 42.08 12.02
N VAL A 455 8.46 42.52 11.97
CA VAL A 455 9.61 41.83 12.55
C VAL A 455 10.07 42.64 13.75
N LYS A 456 9.97 42.06 14.96
CA LYS A 456 10.07 42.80 16.24
C LYS A 456 10.95 42.09 17.25
N PHE A 457 11.91 42.81 17.83
CA PHE A 457 12.80 42.33 18.90
C PHE A 457 13.18 43.49 19.85
N TYR A 458 13.85 43.18 20.98
CA TYR A 458 14.25 44.19 21.97
C TYR A 458 15.74 44.50 21.91
N ASP A 459 16.15 45.69 22.37
CA ASP A 459 17.55 46.16 22.36
C ASP A 459 18.54 45.18 22.99
N TYR A 460 18.14 44.47 24.05
CA TYR A 460 19.00 43.51 24.74
C TYR A 460 19.18 42.19 24.00
N ALA A 461 18.45 41.94 22.91
CA ALA A 461 18.66 40.77 22.06
C ALA A 461 20.00 40.85 21.28
N GLY A 462 20.62 42.04 21.21
CA GLY A 462 21.92 42.22 20.55
C GLY A 462 21.90 42.07 19.03
N ILE A 463 20.72 42.18 18.42
CA ILE A 463 20.53 42.09 16.97
C ILE A 463 20.78 43.46 16.33
N ASP A 464 21.74 43.53 15.40
CA ASP A 464 22.15 44.72 14.68
C ASP A 464 21.59 44.71 13.25
N ILE A 465 20.65 45.61 12.99
CA ILE A 465 20.01 45.82 11.68
C ILE A 465 20.52 47.07 10.95
N SER A 466 21.60 47.69 11.44
CA SER A 466 22.12 48.98 10.91
C SER A 466 22.63 48.91 9.47
N ALA A 467 22.95 47.70 8.98
CA ALA A 467 23.40 47.47 7.61
C ALA A 467 22.25 47.38 6.59
N LEU A 468 21.01 47.24 7.05
CA LEU A 468 19.82 47.13 6.20
C LEU A 468 19.27 48.54 5.90
N GLY A 469 18.75 48.77 4.70
CA GLY A 469 18.08 50.01 4.32
C GLY A 469 16.62 49.80 3.88
N ASP A 470 15.85 50.88 3.77
CA ASP A 470 14.50 50.83 3.19
C ASP A 470 14.55 50.21 1.78
N GLY A 471 13.67 49.25 1.52
CA GLY A 471 13.62 48.51 0.25
C GLY A 471 14.61 47.34 0.14
N SER A 472 15.38 47.03 1.19
CA SER A 472 16.23 45.83 1.20
C SER A 472 15.39 44.56 1.19
N PHE A 473 15.84 43.56 0.43
CA PHE A 473 15.23 42.24 0.40
C PHE A 473 15.87 41.37 1.48
N VAL A 474 15.05 40.74 2.32
CA VAL A 474 15.52 39.97 3.47
C VAL A 474 14.80 38.63 3.60
N ALA A 475 15.52 37.63 4.11
CA ALA A 475 14.97 36.40 4.65
C ALA A 475 15.05 36.48 6.17
N VAL A 476 13.93 36.28 6.86
CA VAL A 476 13.82 36.40 8.31
C VAL A 476 13.33 35.10 8.90
N GLN A 477 14.13 34.49 9.78
CA GLN A 477 13.73 33.38 10.62
C GLN A 477 13.38 33.90 12.02
N GLY A 478 12.40 33.31 12.67
CA GLY A 478 12.07 33.67 14.05
C GLY A 478 10.92 32.86 14.62
N VAL A 479 10.52 33.17 15.84
CA VAL A 479 9.32 32.58 16.43
C VAL A 479 8.11 33.47 16.17
N LEU A 480 7.00 32.87 15.76
CA LEU A 480 5.75 33.57 15.48
C LEU A 480 5.03 33.90 16.81
N ILE A 481 4.68 35.17 17.01
CA ILE A 481 4.04 35.65 18.25
C ILE A 481 2.84 36.53 17.88
N GLN A 482 1.80 36.51 18.71
CA GLN A 482 0.65 37.39 18.60
C GLN A 482 0.78 38.56 19.58
N ASP A 483 0.49 39.77 19.13
CA ASP A 483 0.46 40.96 19.98
C ASP A 483 -0.92 41.21 20.62
N ASN A 484 -0.98 42.24 21.46
CA ASN A 484 -2.18 42.66 22.19
C ASN A 484 -3.32 43.17 21.31
N GLU A 485 -3.07 43.45 20.03
CA GLU A 485 -4.08 43.83 19.05
C GLU A 485 -4.58 42.59 18.26
N GLY A 486 -4.00 41.42 18.53
CA GLY A 486 -4.32 40.17 17.83
C GLY A 486 -3.57 40.00 16.52
N GLU A 487 -2.56 40.82 16.25
CA GLU A 487 -1.74 40.76 15.03
C GLU A 487 -0.50 39.89 15.23
N PHE A 488 -0.11 39.18 14.18
CA PHE A 488 1.04 38.29 14.19
C PHE A 488 2.32 39.02 13.78
N TYR A 489 3.42 38.69 14.46
CA TYR A 489 4.74 39.20 14.15
C TYR A 489 5.80 38.12 14.35
N VAL A 490 6.93 38.26 13.64
CA VAL A 490 8.06 37.34 13.74
C VAL A 490 9.10 37.94 14.70
N ARG A 491 9.55 37.16 15.68
CA ARG A 491 10.61 37.55 16.62
C ARG A 491 11.90 36.76 16.34
N PRO A 492 12.91 37.39 15.71
CA PRO A 492 14.24 36.80 15.55
C PRO A 492 14.95 36.62 16.90
N THR A 493 15.97 35.77 16.91
CA THR A 493 16.70 35.38 18.13
C THR A 493 18.16 35.79 18.11
N ILE A 494 18.78 35.81 16.94
CA ILE A 494 20.19 36.16 16.72
C ILE A 494 20.37 36.96 15.41
N ASN A 495 21.55 37.52 15.18
CA ASN A 495 21.85 38.29 13.96
C ASN A 495 21.66 37.45 12.69
N GLU A 496 22.05 36.17 12.73
CA GLU A 496 22.02 35.25 11.60
C GLU A 496 20.61 34.88 11.14
N ASP A 497 19.60 35.19 11.95
CA ASP A 497 18.18 34.99 11.62
C ASP A 497 17.67 36.03 10.62
N ILE A 498 18.35 37.19 10.48
CA ILE A 498 18.00 38.24 9.52
C ILE A 498 19.10 38.30 8.46
N ARG A 499 18.79 37.89 7.22
CA ARG A 499 19.76 37.85 6.14
C ARG A 499 19.32 38.74 5.00
N GLU A 500 20.14 39.73 4.65
CA GLU A 500 19.97 40.48 3.41
C GLU A 500 20.17 39.53 2.21
N GLN A 501 19.30 39.65 1.22
CA GLN A 501 19.26 38.84 0.01
C GLN A 501 19.09 39.74 -1.20
N THR A 502 19.50 39.25 -2.36
CA THR A 502 19.15 39.91 -3.63
C THR A 502 17.66 39.70 -3.93
N GLU A 503 17.03 40.67 -4.60
CA GLU A 503 15.65 40.55 -5.12
C GLU A 503 15.40 39.23 -5.87
N ASN A 504 16.29 38.86 -6.80
CA ASN A 504 16.19 37.60 -7.55
C ASN A 504 16.21 36.36 -6.63
N ARG A 505 16.96 36.42 -5.53
CA ARG A 505 17.02 35.32 -4.55
C ARG A 505 15.76 35.24 -3.72
N ILE A 506 15.16 36.37 -3.32
CA ILE A 506 13.85 36.38 -2.67
C ILE A 506 12.77 35.90 -3.63
N LEU A 507 12.74 36.37 -4.88
CA LEU A 507 11.80 35.88 -5.89
C LEU A 507 11.93 34.37 -6.11
N PHE A 508 13.16 33.86 -6.17
CA PHE A 508 13.44 32.42 -6.22
C PHE A 508 12.97 31.70 -4.96
N LEU A 509 13.30 32.18 -3.76
CA LEU A 509 12.90 31.56 -2.50
C LEU A 509 11.37 31.57 -2.32
N THR A 510 10.67 32.65 -2.66
CA THR A 510 9.19 32.69 -2.70
C THR A 510 8.63 31.74 -3.77
N THR A 511 9.36 31.51 -4.87
CA THR A 511 8.98 30.52 -5.90
C THR A 511 9.15 29.08 -5.42
N VAL A 512 10.27 28.81 -4.73
CA VAL A 512 10.58 27.49 -4.16
C VAL A 512 9.67 27.21 -2.97
N ALA A 513 9.44 28.17 -2.08
CA ALA A 513 8.48 28.06 -0.99
C ALA A 513 7.05 27.76 -1.46
N ARG A 514 6.64 28.32 -2.61
CA ARG A 514 5.38 27.97 -3.28
C ARG A 514 5.40 26.53 -3.82
N LYS A 515 6.57 26.01 -4.22
CA LYS A 515 6.77 24.59 -4.54
C LYS A 515 6.88 23.71 -3.28
N ASP A 516 7.35 24.22 -2.14
CA ASP A 516 7.49 23.47 -0.88
C ASP A 516 6.13 23.32 -0.17
N LEU A 517 5.18 24.25 -0.35
CA LEU A 517 3.75 24.03 -0.09
C LEU A 517 3.13 22.93 -0.99
N LEU A 518 3.82 22.56 -2.06
CA LEU A 518 3.43 21.55 -3.04
C LEU A 518 4.40 20.36 -3.08
N THR A 519 5.35 20.23 -2.13
CA THR A 519 6.32 19.12 -2.03
C THR A 519 7.12 19.17 -0.71
N PRO A 520 7.00 18.19 0.21
CA PRO A 520 7.90 18.03 1.36
C PRO A 520 9.12 17.16 1.01
N THR A 521 10.30 17.58 1.50
CA THR A 521 11.64 16.96 1.34
C THR A 521 12.08 16.13 2.57
N GLU A 522 12.84 15.05 2.34
CA GLU A 522 13.51 14.21 3.37
C GLU A 522 15.00 14.56 3.55
N GLU A 523 15.54 14.42 4.77
CA GLU A 523 16.97 14.25 5.06
C GLU A 523 17.23 13.08 6.05
N GLU A 524 18.36 12.41 5.85
CA GLU A 524 18.88 11.18 6.46
C GLU A 524 19.44 11.30 7.90
N PRO A 525 19.77 10.16 8.55
CA PRO A 525 20.90 10.17 9.48
C PRO A 525 21.85 8.97 9.42
N GLU A 526 23.13 9.29 9.64
CA GLU A 526 24.31 8.43 9.68
C GLU A 526 24.37 7.39 10.82
N THR A 527 25.23 6.41 10.54
CA THR A 527 25.53 5.12 11.18
C THR A 527 26.34 5.15 12.49
N THR A 528 26.32 4.05 13.26
CA THR A 528 27.54 3.52 13.93
C THR A 528 27.49 2.00 14.17
N LYS A 529 28.64 1.37 13.92
CA LYS A 529 28.89 -0.07 13.70
C LYS A 529 29.01 -0.94 14.97
N LYS A 530 28.73 -2.24 14.82
CA LYS A 530 29.47 -3.35 15.45
C LYS A 530 29.72 -4.47 14.43
N GLU A 531 30.97 -4.89 14.31
CA GLU A 531 31.44 -6.01 13.48
C GLU A 531 31.09 -7.37 14.14
N GLU A 532 30.56 -8.33 13.36
CA GLU A 532 31.15 -9.66 13.07
C GLU A 532 30.16 -10.62 12.38
N SER A 533 30.33 -10.83 11.07
CA SER A 533 30.47 -12.12 10.36
C SER A 533 30.69 -11.80 8.86
N ARG A 534 31.58 -12.53 8.17
CA ARG A 534 32.02 -12.23 6.78
C ARG A 534 31.27 -13.08 5.75
N ASP A 535 29.95 -12.90 5.67
CA ASP A 535 29.16 -13.45 4.56
C ASP A 535 28.81 -12.35 3.56
N LEU A 536 28.81 -12.67 2.27
CA LEU A 536 28.38 -11.75 1.22
C LEU A 536 26.88 -11.46 1.40
N VAL A 537 26.54 -10.28 1.90
CA VAL A 537 25.14 -9.85 2.05
C VAL A 537 24.76 -9.08 0.79
N LEU A 538 23.81 -9.62 0.03
CA LEU A 538 23.20 -8.96 -1.13
C LEU A 538 21.74 -8.63 -0.79
N PRO A 539 21.18 -7.54 -1.33
CA PRO A 539 19.75 -7.28 -1.28
C PRO A 539 18.94 -8.44 -1.85
N GLU A 540 17.72 -8.62 -1.35
CA GLU A 540 16.88 -9.78 -1.62
C GLU A 540 16.67 -10.02 -3.12
N ASN A 541 16.39 -8.96 -3.91
CA ASN A 541 16.20 -9.01 -5.35
C ASN A 541 17.49 -9.06 -6.20
N VAL A 542 18.67 -9.09 -5.58
CA VAL A 542 19.96 -9.00 -6.26
C VAL A 542 20.75 -10.31 -6.10
N GLU A 543 20.97 -11.02 -7.19
CA GLU A 543 21.79 -12.22 -7.19
C GLU A 543 23.24 -11.89 -7.52
N ALA A 544 24.19 -12.41 -6.74
CA ALA A 544 25.55 -12.50 -7.25
C ALA A 544 25.52 -13.41 -8.47
N ILE A 545 26.24 -13.02 -9.52
CA ILE A 545 26.70 -13.97 -10.51
C ILE A 545 27.76 -14.80 -9.78
N THR A 546 27.31 -15.86 -9.09
CA THR A 546 27.91 -16.63 -7.97
C THR A 546 29.30 -17.25 -8.20
N TRP A 547 30.00 -16.86 -9.26
CA TRP A 547 31.16 -17.58 -9.80
C TRP A 547 32.43 -16.70 -9.87
N LEU A 548 32.37 -15.46 -9.38
CA LEU A 548 33.45 -14.46 -9.44
C LEU A 548 34.31 -14.34 -8.17
N LEU A 549 34.21 -15.27 -7.22
CA LEU A 549 35.27 -15.47 -6.24
C LEU A 549 36.41 -16.19 -6.93
N SER A 550 37.44 -15.45 -7.38
CA SER A 550 38.73 -16.11 -7.62
C SER A 550 39.11 -16.83 -6.32
N SER A 551 39.45 -18.11 -6.40
CA SER A 551 39.86 -18.94 -5.27
C SER A 551 41.00 -18.36 -4.42
N ASP A 552 41.62 -17.25 -4.86
CA ASP A 552 42.78 -16.61 -4.24
C ASP A 552 42.53 -15.20 -3.69
N ASN A 553 41.29 -14.70 -3.54
CA ASN A 553 41.01 -13.39 -2.91
C ASN A 553 41.73 -12.16 -3.55
N ASP A 554 42.23 -12.28 -4.78
CA ASP A 554 43.28 -11.38 -5.29
C ASP A 554 42.80 -10.33 -6.31
N PHE A 555 41.49 -10.25 -6.58
CA PHE A 555 40.87 -9.28 -7.50
C PHE A 555 39.82 -8.44 -6.77
N LEU A 556 40.27 -7.34 -6.17
CA LEU A 556 39.41 -6.26 -5.69
C LEU A 556 39.47 -5.15 -6.75
N SER A 557 38.42 -4.99 -7.54
CA SER A 557 38.31 -3.91 -8.54
C SER A 557 37.41 -2.81 -8.00
N SER A 558 37.79 -1.54 -8.13
CA SER A 558 36.96 -0.40 -7.66
C SER A 558 35.97 0.13 -8.69
N ARG A 559 36.04 -0.36 -9.94
CA ARG A 559 35.17 -0.05 -11.08
C ARG A 559 35.09 -1.28 -11.97
N ILE A 560 33.96 -1.59 -12.59
CA ILE A 560 33.84 -2.67 -13.59
C ILE A 560 32.87 -2.19 -14.67
N SER A 561 33.17 -2.46 -15.94
CA SER A 561 32.25 -2.28 -17.07
C SER A 561 32.13 -3.61 -17.82
N GLY A 562 30.91 -3.96 -18.26
CA GLY A 562 30.59 -5.27 -18.81
C GLY A 562 29.81 -5.21 -20.11
N ALA A 563 30.00 -6.21 -20.97
CA ALA A 563 29.21 -6.39 -22.19
C ALA A 563 28.86 -7.87 -22.39
N SER A 564 27.66 -8.14 -22.89
CA SER A 564 27.15 -9.49 -23.15
C SER A 564 26.43 -9.57 -24.49
N ASN A 565 26.45 -10.76 -25.11
CA ASN A 565 25.62 -11.12 -26.26
C ASN A 565 24.60 -12.24 -25.91
N GLY A 566 24.37 -12.47 -24.61
CA GLY A 566 23.54 -13.55 -24.08
C GLY A 566 24.24 -14.92 -24.02
N LYS A 567 25.49 -15.03 -24.52
CA LYS A 567 26.30 -16.26 -24.48
C LYS A 567 27.68 -16.06 -23.86
N GLU A 568 28.31 -14.94 -24.17
CA GLU A 568 29.64 -14.54 -23.72
C GLU A 568 29.53 -13.26 -22.92
N VAL A 569 30.27 -13.18 -21.81
CA VAL A 569 30.36 -11.97 -20.98
C VAL A 569 31.80 -11.48 -21.02
N PHE A 570 32.00 -10.20 -21.31
CA PHE A 570 33.29 -9.53 -21.21
C PHE A 570 33.22 -8.48 -20.12
N ALA A 571 34.18 -8.48 -19.19
CA ALA A 571 34.24 -7.48 -18.14
C ALA A 571 35.64 -6.90 -17.99
N CYS A 572 35.70 -5.58 -17.77
CA CYS A 572 36.92 -4.87 -17.42
C CYS A 572 37.20 -4.98 -15.92
N LEU A 573 38.39 -5.44 -15.55
CA LEU A 573 38.83 -5.57 -14.16
C LEU A 573 40.01 -4.65 -13.84
N TYR A 574 39.99 -4.03 -12.65
CA TYR A 574 41.04 -3.20 -12.06
C TYR A 574 41.55 -3.93 -10.79
N LYS A 575 42.80 -3.69 -10.35
CA LYS A 575 43.32 -4.25 -9.08
C LYS A 575 43.65 -3.13 -8.08
N GLU A 576 43.10 -3.22 -6.87
CA GLU A 576 43.18 -2.17 -5.84
C GLU A 576 44.61 -1.86 -5.36
N LYS A 577 44.84 -0.58 -5.06
CA LYS A 577 46.14 -0.03 -4.62
C LYS A 577 46.40 -0.40 -3.15
N GLY A 578 47.11 -1.50 -2.91
CA GLY A 578 47.48 -1.94 -1.55
C GLY A 578 47.77 -3.43 -1.39
N THR A 579 47.43 -4.26 -2.39
CA THR A 579 47.79 -5.68 -2.42
C THR A 579 49.26 -5.88 -2.81
N ARG A 580 49.89 -6.98 -2.36
CA ARG A 580 51.36 -7.22 -2.42
C ARG A 580 51.97 -7.28 -3.83
N THR A 581 51.20 -7.14 -4.89
CA THR A 581 51.65 -7.08 -6.29
C THR A 581 51.40 -5.69 -6.86
N LYS A 582 52.42 -4.82 -6.89
CA LYS A 582 52.36 -3.53 -7.59
C LYS A 582 52.07 -3.74 -9.08
N ASN A 583 51.08 -3.00 -9.59
CA ASN A 583 50.89 -2.55 -10.97
C ASN A 583 50.41 -3.61 -12.00
N TYR A 584 49.10 -3.76 -12.15
CA TYR A 584 48.51 -4.24 -13.41
C TYR A 584 47.51 -3.19 -13.97
N PRO A 585 47.63 -2.79 -15.25
CA PRO A 585 46.69 -1.89 -15.92
C PRO A 585 45.28 -2.51 -16.08
N PRO A 586 44.19 -1.72 -16.14
CA PRO A 586 42.85 -2.21 -16.47
C PRO A 586 42.85 -3.02 -17.76
N ALA A 587 42.15 -4.15 -17.73
CA ALA A 587 42.07 -5.03 -18.88
C ALA A 587 40.75 -5.78 -18.93
N ILE A 588 40.37 -6.18 -20.15
CA ILE A 588 39.14 -6.90 -20.43
C ILE A 588 39.39 -8.40 -20.43
N TYR A 589 38.52 -9.12 -19.73
CA TYR A 589 38.53 -10.57 -19.61
C TYR A 589 37.23 -11.14 -20.19
N GLU A 590 37.35 -12.27 -20.86
CA GLU A 590 36.26 -13.11 -21.34
C GLU A 590 35.86 -14.09 -20.25
N PHE A 591 34.55 -14.27 -20.07
CA PHE A 591 33.97 -15.20 -19.11
C PHE A 591 33.11 -16.24 -19.83
N VAL A 592 33.36 -17.51 -19.54
CA VAL A 592 32.60 -18.66 -20.07
C VAL A 592 32.14 -19.50 -18.89
N GLN A 593 30.83 -19.74 -18.78
CA GLN A 593 30.22 -20.46 -17.64
C GLN A 593 30.66 -19.95 -16.26
N GLY A 594 30.80 -18.62 -16.13
CA GLY A 594 31.16 -17.98 -14.87
C GLY A 594 32.66 -17.99 -14.52
N ASN A 595 33.52 -18.63 -15.32
CA ASN A 595 34.96 -18.62 -15.12
C ASN A 595 35.66 -17.67 -16.09
N VAL A 596 36.75 -17.02 -15.63
CA VAL A 596 37.66 -16.30 -16.53
C VAL A 596 38.22 -17.30 -17.53
N SER A 597 37.75 -17.21 -18.77
CA SER A 597 38.21 -18.03 -19.88
C SER A 597 39.56 -17.53 -20.38
N SER A 598 39.63 -16.23 -20.70
CA SER A 598 40.82 -15.63 -21.29
C SER A 598 40.89 -14.11 -21.07
N LYS A 599 42.10 -13.55 -21.09
CA LYS A 599 42.33 -12.10 -21.16
C LYS A 599 42.41 -11.68 -22.62
N ILE A 600 41.73 -10.60 -23.01
CA ILE A 600 41.91 -10.01 -24.34
C ILE A 600 43.40 -9.66 -24.52
N PRO A 601 44.05 -10.07 -25.63
CA PRO A 601 45.49 -9.88 -25.84
C PRO A 601 45.85 -8.45 -26.24
N PHE A 602 45.36 -7.46 -25.49
CA PHE A 602 45.68 -6.05 -25.68
C PHE A 602 46.93 -5.66 -24.86
N PRO A 603 47.94 -5.01 -25.46
CA PRO A 603 49.22 -4.74 -24.80
C PRO A 603 49.21 -3.57 -23.81
N GLY A 604 48.07 -2.87 -23.66
CA GLY A 604 47.93 -1.70 -22.81
C GLY A 604 46.74 -1.78 -21.85
N GLU A 605 46.24 -0.60 -21.47
CA GLU A 605 45.00 -0.42 -20.71
C GLU A 605 43.79 -0.55 -21.61
N ALA A 606 42.74 -1.25 -21.18
CA ALA A 606 41.50 -1.41 -21.94
C ALA A 606 40.27 -1.31 -21.03
N GLU A 607 39.28 -0.51 -21.45
CA GLU A 607 38.05 -0.18 -20.71
C GLU A 607 36.85 0.00 -21.65
N PHE A 608 35.65 0.12 -21.07
CA PHE A 608 34.39 0.35 -21.78
C PHE A 608 34.10 -0.70 -22.87
N PRO A 609 34.03 -2.00 -22.51
CA PRO A 609 33.68 -3.04 -23.47
C PRO A 609 32.26 -2.81 -23.98
N TYR A 610 32.07 -2.97 -25.28
CA TYR A 610 30.78 -3.03 -25.95
C TYR A 610 30.79 -4.20 -26.93
N LEU A 611 29.86 -5.14 -26.78
CA LEU A 611 29.83 -6.37 -27.58
C LEU A 611 28.62 -6.35 -28.51
N LYS A 612 28.86 -6.56 -29.81
CA LYS A 612 27.81 -6.81 -30.79
C LYS A 612 28.22 -7.96 -31.70
N ASP A 613 27.40 -9.00 -31.71
CA ASP A 613 27.71 -10.28 -32.36
C ASP A 613 29.05 -10.85 -31.86
N ASN A 614 30.05 -10.95 -32.75
CA ASN A 614 31.41 -11.42 -32.47
C ASN A 614 32.44 -10.28 -32.43
N VAL A 615 32.00 -9.01 -32.37
CA VAL A 615 32.90 -7.85 -32.36
C VAL A 615 32.78 -7.14 -31.01
N LEU A 616 33.88 -7.20 -30.25
CA LEU A 616 34.07 -6.45 -29.02
C LEU A 616 34.75 -5.13 -29.34
N LEU A 617 34.06 -4.02 -29.11
CA LEU A 617 34.66 -2.69 -29.08
C LEU A 617 35.12 -2.35 -27.67
N PHE A 618 36.19 -1.58 -27.56
CA PHE A 618 36.67 -1.06 -26.29
C PHE A 618 37.53 0.17 -26.50
N ALA A 619 37.61 1.03 -25.49
CA ALA A 619 38.63 2.06 -25.45
C ALA A 619 39.92 1.44 -24.91
N GLY A 620 41.06 1.79 -25.50
CA GLY A 620 42.35 1.37 -25.00
C GLY A 620 43.43 2.42 -25.18
N ARG A 621 44.48 2.33 -24.37
CA ARG A 621 45.70 3.09 -24.55
C ARG A 621 46.89 2.18 -24.33
N ILE A 622 47.80 2.18 -25.29
CA ILE A 622 49.08 1.49 -25.16
C ILE A 622 49.98 2.46 -24.41
N LEU A 623 50.49 2.07 -23.25
CA LEU A 623 51.38 2.90 -22.45
C LEU A 623 52.83 2.73 -22.94
N PRO A 624 53.42 3.68 -23.71
CA PRO A 624 54.85 3.92 -23.67
C PRO A 624 55.21 4.65 -22.36
N ASP A 625 56.45 5.12 -22.18
CA ASP A 625 56.92 5.83 -20.96
C ASP A 625 56.09 7.08 -20.54
N ASP A 626 55.05 7.44 -21.29
CA ASP A 626 54.11 8.52 -21.02
C ASP A 626 52.79 7.99 -20.42
N GLN A 627 52.52 8.32 -19.16
CA GLN A 627 51.28 7.94 -18.46
C GLN A 627 50.05 8.74 -18.91
N ASN A 628 50.22 9.73 -19.79
CA ASN A 628 49.15 10.60 -20.30
C ASN A 628 48.73 10.25 -21.74
N ALA A 629 49.02 9.04 -22.22
CA ALA A 629 48.56 8.61 -23.55
C ALA A 629 47.02 8.64 -23.66
N ASP A 630 46.51 9.24 -24.74
CA ASP A 630 45.07 9.36 -25.02
C ASP A 630 44.41 8.00 -25.28
N TRP A 631 43.16 7.86 -24.83
CA TRP A 631 42.33 6.69 -25.12
C TRP A 631 41.86 6.68 -26.57
N LYS A 632 41.98 5.51 -27.22
CA LYS A 632 41.53 5.26 -28.60
C LYS A 632 40.60 4.07 -28.64
N ILE A 633 39.73 3.99 -29.63
CA ILE A 633 38.79 2.89 -29.77
C ILE A 633 39.44 1.79 -30.60
N TYR A 634 39.31 0.56 -30.11
CA TYR A 634 39.75 -0.66 -30.76
C TYR A 634 38.56 -1.59 -30.95
N SER A 635 38.68 -2.46 -31.96
CA SER A 635 37.82 -3.62 -32.15
C SER A 635 38.64 -4.89 -31.95
N TYR A 636 38.03 -5.89 -31.33
CA TYR A 636 38.52 -7.24 -31.20
C TYR A 636 37.45 -8.19 -31.75
N ASP A 637 37.82 -8.95 -32.77
CA ASP A 637 36.97 -9.99 -33.33
C ASP A 637 37.17 -11.28 -32.52
N THR A 638 36.13 -11.76 -31.84
CA THR A 638 36.23 -12.90 -30.91
C THR A 638 36.52 -14.21 -31.62
N ALA A 639 36.15 -14.34 -32.90
CA ALA A 639 36.35 -15.56 -33.69
C ALA A 639 37.78 -15.64 -34.27
N THR A 640 38.30 -14.54 -34.80
CA THR A 640 39.62 -14.48 -35.45
C THR A 640 40.74 -14.04 -34.50
N LYS A 641 40.37 -13.46 -33.35
CA LYS A 641 41.27 -12.86 -32.34
C LYS A 641 42.10 -11.68 -32.86
N GLU A 642 41.63 -11.03 -33.93
CA GLU A 642 42.30 -9.87 -34.53
C GLU A 642 41.92 -8.58 -33.78
N ILE A 643 42.89 -7.70 -33.49
CA ILE A 643 42.68 -6.36 -32.90
C ILE A 643 42.95 -5.29 -33.95
N LYS A 644 42.02 -4.33 -34.12
CA LYS A 644 42.17 -3.16 -35.00
C LYS A 644 41.87 -1.87 -34.27
N THR A 645 42.67 -0.84 -34.49
CA THR A 645 42.38 0.53 -34.03
C THR A 645 41.36 1.19 -34.97
N LEU A 646 40.33 1.82 -34.41
CA LEU A 646 39.24 2.49 -35.15
C LEU A 646 39.31 4.02 -35.10
N THR A 647 40.00 4.59 -34.09
CA THR A 647 40.19 6.04 -33.95
C THR A 647 41.66 6.41 -33.77
N SER A 648 42.04 7.63 -34.16
CA SER A 648 43.44 8.06 -34.17
C SER A 648 43.70 9.46 -33.64
N GLU A 649 42.70 10.17 -33.11
CA GLU A 649 42.88 11.57 -32.68
C GLU A 649 43.70 11.67 -31.39
N SER A 650 44.21 12.88 -31.12
CA SER A 650 45.10 13.22 -30.02
C SER A 650 44.36 13.73 -28.78
N TYR A 651 43.26 13.07 -28.44
CA TYR A 651 42.43 13.35 -27.27
C TYR A 651 41.65 12.07 -26.91
N ASP A 652 41.03 12.00 -25.74
CA ASP A 652 40.36 10.77 -25.31
C ASP A 652 39.11 10.45 -26.17
N GLN A 653 39.05 9.23 -26.70
CA GLN A 653 37.83 8.61 -27.24
C GLN A 653 37.48 7.36 -26.42
N ILE A 654 36.29 7.36 -25.82
CA ILE A 654 35.82 6.31 -24.91
C ILE A 654 34.35 5.94 -25.19
N GLU A 655 33.86 4.91 -24.49
CA GLU A 655 32.45 4.47 -24.53
C GLU A 655 31.92 4.19 -25.96
N PRO A 656 32.57 3.28 -26.73
CA PRO A 656 32.21 3.03 -28.12
C PRO A 656 30.92 2.21 -28.28
N VAL A 657 30.13 2.51 -29.31
CA VAL A 657 28.93 1.76 -29.71
C VAL A 657 28.86 1.64 -31.23
N ILE A 658 28.58 0.44 -31.77
CA ILE A 658 28.45 0.23 -33.21
C ILE A 658 27.00 0.20 -33.65
N SER A 659 26.72 0.70 -34.86
CA SER A 659 25.39 0.56 -35.45
C SER A 659 25.05 -0.93 -35.71
N PRO A 660 23.77 -1.33 -35.65
CA PRO A 660 23.37 -2.70 -36.01
C PRO A 660 23.80 -3.11 -37.42
N LYS A 661 23.89 -2.13 -38.33
CA LYS A 661 24.34 -2.32 -39.72
C LYS A 661 25.85 -2.32 -39.89
N LYS A 662 26.62 -1.99 -38.85
CA LYS A 662 28.08 -1.88 -38.85
C LYS A 662 28.62 -0.91 -39.90
N ASP A 663 27.85 0.14 -40.17
CA ASP A 663 28.18 1.24 -41.10
C ASP A 663 28.76 2.47 -40.38
N PHE A 664 28.44 2.67 -39.10
CA PHE A 664 29.01 3.75 -38.29
C PHE A 664 29.27 3.33 -36.83
N LEU A 665 30.14 4.10 -36.18
CA LEU A 665 30.48 4.04 -34.76
C LEU A 665 29.98 5.32 -34.07
N LEU A 666 29.50 5.20 -32.85
CA LEU A 666 29.27 6.30 -31.91
C LEU A 666 30.26 6.19 -30.76
N TYR A 667 30.73 7.32 -30.25
CA TYR A 667 31.62 7.34 -29.09
C TYR A 667 31.64 8.70 -28.39
N SER A 668 32.10 8.70 -27.13
CA SER A 668 32.37 9.91 -26.36
C SER A 668 33.78 10.43 -26.66
N GLU A 669 33.90 11.71 -26.98
CA GLU A 669 35.16 12.40 -27.28
C GLU A 669 35.36 13.58 -26.34
N ARG A 670 36.55 13.74 -25.75
CA ARG A 670 36.86 14.89 -24.86
C ARG A 670 37.69 15.94 -25.59
N ARG A 671 37.11 17.11 -25.88
CA ARG A 671 37.82 18.25 -26.49
C ARG A 671 37.79 19.45 -25.57
N ASP A 672 38.95 20.05 -25.29
CA ASP A 672 39.08 21.27 -24.47
C ASP A 672 38.33 21.22 -23.12
N GLY A 673 38.31 20.04 -22.49
CA GLY A 673 37.64 19.82 -21.20
C GLY A 673 36.15 19.48 -21.29
N LYS A 674 35.52 19.57 -22.46
CA LYS A 674 34.11 19.23 -22.72
C LYS A 674 33.96 17.85 -23.38
N TRP A 675 32.83 17.21 -23.13
CA TRP A 675 32.47 15.93 -23.73
C TRP A 675 31.55 16.10 -24.93
N PHE A 676 31.73 15.26 -25.93
CA PHE A 676 30.93 15.25 -27.15
C PHE A 676 30.57 13.83 -27.52
N VAL A 677 29.34 13.61 -27.97
CA VAL A 677 28.96 12.37 -28.65
C VAL A 677 29.24 12.55 -30.13
N VAL A 678 30.10 11.70 -30.69
CA VAL A 678 30.55 11.77 -32.09
C VAL A 678 30.13 10.52 -32.83
N LYS A 679 29.61 10.70 -34.05
CA LYS A 679 29.34 9.65 -35.02
C LYS A 679 30.47 9.62 -36.03
N GLN A 680 31.07 8.45 -36.26
CA GLN A 680 32.09 8.22 -37.28
C GLN A 680 31.60 7.17 -38.29
N ASP A 681 31.59 7.52 -39.57
CA ASP A 681 31.37 6.56 -40.65
C ASP A 681 32.55 5.60 -40.76
N LEU A 682 32.28 4.29 -40.77
CA LEU A 682 33.34 3.27 -40.78
C LEU A 682 34.00 3.10 -42.16
N SER A 683 33.35 3.55 -43.24
CA SER A 683 33.84 3.41 -44.60
C SER A 683 34.68 4.62 -45.05
N SER A 684 34.21 5.83 -44.75
CA SER A 684 34.86 7.08 -45.16
C SER A 684 35.76 7.66 -44.06
N GLY A 685 35.53 7.30 -42.80
CA GLY A 685 36.16 7.93 -41.64
C GLY A 685 35.61 9.32 -41.31
N GLU A 686 34.56 9.77 -42.01
CA GLU A 686 33.92 11.07 -41.74
C GLU A 686 33.30 11.10 -40.34
N LYS A 687 33.43 12.25 -39.67
CA LYS A 687 32.98 12.45 -38.28
C LYS A 687 31.97 13.58 -38.19
N THR A 688 30.92 13.37 -37.41
CA THR A 688 29.89 14.37 -37.11
C THR A 688 29.65 14.41 -35.60
N THR A 689 29.68 15.60 -35.00
CA THR A 689 29.21 15.80 -33.62
C THR A 689 27.69 15.64 -33.58
N VAL A 690 27.20 14.70 -32.78
CA VAL A 690 25.77 14.47 -32.55
C VAL A 690 25.24 15.38 -31.45
N ALA A 691 25.99 15.51 -30.36
CA ALA A 691 25.65 16.36 -29.22
C ALA A 691 26.91 16.94 -28.55
N GLU A 692 26.79 18.17 -28.05
CA GLU A 692 27.79 18.84 -27.22
C GLU A 692 27.42 18.72 -25.74
N ASP A 693 28.43 18.82 -24.87
CA ASP A 693 28.28 18.64 -23.42
C ASP A 693 27.55 17.31 -23.12
N ALA A 694 27.95 16.25 -23.83
CA ALA A 694 27.25 14.97 -23.87
C ALA A 694 28.23 13.78 -23.92
N ARG A 695 27.86 12.66 -23.31
CA ARG A 695 28.67 11.42 -23.24
C ARG A 695 27.82 10.16 -23.06
N SER A 696 28.47 9.00 -22.98
CA SER A 696 27.89 7.68 -22.75
C SER A 696 26.76 7.33 -23.73
N PRO A 697 27.03 7.35 -25.06
CA PRO A 697 26.03 7.00 -26.05
C PRO A 697 25.67 5.51 -25.98
N THR A 698 24.40 5.21 -26.17
CA THR A 698 23.88 3.85 -26.39
C THR A 698 22.83 3.86 -27.49
N LEU A 699 22.84 2.84 -28.34
CA LEU A 699 22.00 2.81 -29.53
C LEU A 699 20.96 1.70 -29.41
N SER A 700 19.70 2.01 -29.74
CA SER A 700 18.62 1.04 -29.73
C SER A 700 18.91 -0.12 -30.69
N PRO A 701 18.36 -1.33 -30.44
CA PRO A 701 18.60 -2.50 -31.29
C PRO A 701 18.27 -2.29 -32.76
N THR A 702 17.31 -1.40 -33.05
CA THR A 702 16.89 -1.03 -34.41
C THR A 702 17.82 0.00 -35.06
N GLY A 703 18.64 0.71 -34.26
CA GLY A 703 19.55 1.75 -34.72
C GLY A 703 18.90 3.12 -34.94
N ASN A 704 17.62 3.27 -34.59
CA ASN A 704 16.85 4.49 -34.84
C ASN A 704 16.93 5.51 -33.71
N ASP A 705 17.20 5.07 -32.49
CA ASP A 705 17.13 5.90 -31.29
C ASP A 705 18.41 5.75 -30.49
N LEU A 706 19.03 6.88 -30.18
CA LEU A 706 20.25 7.00 -29.42
C LEU A 706 19.89 7.56 -28.04
N ALA A 707 20.27 6.90 -26.95
CA ALA A 707 20.21 7.49 -25.62
C ALA A 707 21.62 7.91 -25.19
N PHE A 708 21.76 9.04 -24.51
CA PHE A 708 23.04 9.55 -24.03
C PHE A 708 22.85 10.48 -22.84
N GLN A 709 23.93 10.68 -22.11
CA GLN A 709 24.01 11.62 -21.00
C GLN A 709 24.28 13.04 -21.54
N HIS A 710 23.54 14.04 -21.09
CA HIS A 710 23.70 15.44 -21.49
C HIS A 710 23.74 16.37 -20.28
N TRP A 711 24.71 17.29 -20.25
CA TRP A 711 24.84 18.29 -19.20
C TRP A 711 24.00 19.51 -19.55
N ASN A 712 22.96 19.78 -18.76
CA ASN A 712 22.03 20.87 -19.02
C ASN A 712 22.48 22.22 -18.41
N GLY A 713 23.61 22.25 -17.69
CA GLY A 713 24.12 23.43 -16.97
C GLY A 713 24.07 23.31 -15.45
N LYS A 714 23.29 22.36 -14.92
CA LYS A 714 23.06 22.13 -13.49
C LYS A 714 23.32 20.68 -13.07
N ASP A 715 22.75 19.74 -13.82
CA ASP A 715 22.79 18.29 -13.62
C ASP A 715 23.01 17.56 -14.95
N TRP A 716 23.34 16.28 -14.86
CA TRP A 716 23.39 15.39 -16.02
C TRP A 716 22.07 14.66 -16.21
N ASP A 717 21.48 14.78 -17.39
CA ASP A 717 20.22 14.11 -17.74
C ASP A 717 20.43 13.05 -18.82
N ILE A 718 19.55 12.05 -18.87
CA ILE A 718 19.46 11.12 -19.99
C ILE A 718 18.45 11.63 -21.02
N VAL A 719 18.93 11.76 -22.25
CA VAL A 719 18.15 12.24 -23.39
C VAL A 719 18.14 11.20 -24.49
N THR A 720 17.05 11.15 -25.27
CA THR A 720 16.97 10.36 -26.50
C THR A 720 17.10 11.27 -27.71
N PHE A 721 17.79 10.78 -28.74
CA PHE A 721 17.92 11.41 -30.04
C PHE A 721 17.52 10.42 -31.12
N ASN A 722 16.52 10.80 -31.90
CA ASN A 722 16.09 10.01 -33.04
C ASN A 722 17.04 10.27 -34.22
N MET A 723 17.79 9.23 -34.59
CA MET A 723 18.82 9.26 -35.62
C MET A 723 18.28 9.55 -37.02
N ARG A 724 16.97 9.38 -37.25
CA ARG A 724 16.32 9.62 -38.55
C ARG A 724 15.79 11.04 -38.67
N THR A 725 15.16 11.57 -37.63
CA THR A 725 14.52 12.89 -37.65
C THR A 725 15.44 14.01 -37.16
N GLY A 726 16.52 13.67 -36.45
CA GLY A 726 17.39 14.63 -35.79
C GLY A 726 16.75 15.30 -34.57
N LYS A 727 15.63 14.74 -34.07
CA LYS A 727 14.91 15.28 -32.91
C LYS A 727 15.49 14.70 -31.62
N THR A 728 15.88 15.59 -30.71
CA THR A 728 16.17 15.26 -29.31
C THR A 728 14.89 15.37 -28.49
N THR A 729 14.64 14.39 -27.64
CA THR A 729 13.55 14.36 -26.66
C THR A 729 14.18 14.16 -25.28
N GLY A 730 13.91 15.07 -24.35
CA GLY A 730 14.25 14.85 -22.94
C GLY A 730 13.35 13.74 -22.39
N ILE A 731 13.95 12.73 -21.76
CA ILE A 731 13.20 11.59 -21.23
C ILE A 731 12.85 11.83 -19.75
N LEU A 732 13.70 12.57 -19.04
CA LEU A 732 13.60 12.83 -17.61
C LEU A 732 13.93 14.30 -17.35
N SER A 733 13.17 14.96 -16.47
CA SER A 733 13.52 16.28 -15.91
C SER A 733 13.59 16.16 -14.39
N SER A 734 14.46 15.26 -13.93
CA SER A 734 14.67 15.03 -12.51
C SER A 734 15.65 16.06 -11.94
N SER A 735 15.73 16.18 -10.61
CA SER A 735 16.78 16.97 -9.95
C SER A 735 18.03 16.14 -9.62
N PHE A 736 18.13 14.95 -10.22
CA PHE A 736 19.14 13.93 -9.95
C PHE A 736 20.08 13.83 -11.15
N ASN A 737 21.36 13.56 -10.91
CA ASN A 737 22.27 13.19 -11.98
C ASN A 737 21.98 11.76 -12.43
N GLU A 738 21.74 11.62 -13.71
CA GLU A 738 21.45 10.37 -14.38
C GLU A 738 22.66 9.94 -15.22
N PHE A 739 23.02 8.65 -15.17
CA PHE A 739 24.25 8.12 -15.74
C PHE A 739 24.01 6.78 -16.45
N SER A 740 24.89 6.48 -17.41
CA SER A 740 25.06 5.13 -17.99
C SER A 740 23.77 4.50 -18.57
N PRO A 741 23.07 5.15 -19.51
CA PRO A 741 21.89 4.56 -20.16
C PRO A 741 22.25 3.32 -20.98
N VAL A 742 21.41 2.27 -20.92
CA VAL A 742 21.54 1.06 -21.75
C VAL A 742 20.17 0.51 -22.17
N TRP A 743 19.99 0.30 -23.48
CA TRP A 743 18.77 -0.29 -24.05
C TRP A 743 18.66 -1.80 -23.81
N SER A 744 17.43 -2.28 -23.57
CA SER A 744 17.14 -3.71 -23.59
C SER A 744 17.35 -4.30 -24.99
N PRO A 745 17.63 -5.62 -25.11
CA PRO A 745 17.90 -6.22 -26.42
C PRO A 745 16.74 -6.14 -27.44
N HIS A 746 15.48 -5.98 -27.00
CA HIS A 746 14.31 -5.71 -27.84
C HIS A 746 14.00 -4.22 -28.00
N GLY A 747 14.65 -3.36 -27.21
CA GLY A 747 14.46 -1.91 -27.27
C GLY A 747 13.15 -1.43 -26.66
N THR A 748 12.50 -2.27 -25.86
CA THR A 748 11.26 -1.96 -25.12
C THR A 748 11.54 -1.29 -23.79
N LYS A 749 12.75 -1.41 -23.24
CA LYS A 749 13.15 -0.82 -21.96
C LYS A 749 14.48 -0.08 -22.05
N LEU A 750 14.66 0.92 -21.18
CA LEU A 750 15.90 1.66 -21.01
C LEU A 750 16.31 1.62 -19.53
N SER A 751 17.47 1.04 -19.23
CA SER A 751 18.02 1.05 -17.87
C SER A 751 19.02 2.20 -17.69
N PHE A 752 19.07 2.80 -16.51
CA PHE A 752 20.02 3.85 -16.17
C PHE A 752 20.33 3.90 -14.68
N VAL A 753 21.30 4.72 -14.28
CA VAL A 753 21.67 4.94 -12.89
C VAL A 753 21.29 6.37 -12.50
N ALA A 754 20.73 6.61 -11.32
CA ALA A 754 20.46 7.95 -10.82
C ALA A 754 20.84 8.11 -9.34
N ASP A 755 21.22 9.32 -8.93
CA ASP A 755 21.54 9.66 -7.53
C ASP A 755 20.27 10.07 -6.74
N TYR A 756 19.38 9.10 -6.52
CA TYR A 756 18.11 9.28 -5.83
C TYR A 756 18.28 9.28 -4.30
N ARG A 757 17.85 10.36 -3.62
CA ARG A 757 17.88 10.52 -2.13
C ARG A 757 19.27 10.37 -1.47
N GLY A 758 20.36 10.70 -2.18
CA GLY A 758 21.73 10.56 -1.66
C GLY A 758 22.37 9.19 -1.94
N GLU A 759 21.59 8.25 -2.46
CA GLU A 759 22.01 6.89 -2.81
C GLU A 759 22.06 6.70 -4.35
N VAL A 760 22.87 5.75 -4.82
CA VAL A 760 23.04 5.49 -6.26
C VAL A 760 22.32 4.19 -6.65
N GLU A 761 21.19 4.33 -7.32
CA GLU A 761 20.31 3.21 -7.70
C GLU A 761 20.25 2.99 -9.22
N VAL A 762 19.91 1.75 -9.62
CA VAL A 762 19.64 1.39 -11.01
C VAL A 762 18.13 1.45 -11.25
N PHE A 763 17.72 2.16 -12.28
CA PHE A 763 16.33 2.30 -12.72
C PHE A 763 16.11 1.60 -14.06
N ILE A 764 14.88 1.13 -14.27
CA ILE A 764 14.40 0.60 -15.54
C ILE A 764 13.17 1.41 -15.94
N MET A 765 13.24 2.04 -17.11
CA MET A 765 12.10 2.66 -17.77
C MET A 765 11.50 1.70 -18.79
N ASP A 766 10.20 1.45 -18.70
CA ASP A 766 9.43 0.84 -19.78
C ASP A 766 9.05 1.92 -20.81
N LEU A 767 9.33 1.68 -22.08
CA LEU A 767 9.12 2.67 -23.14
C LEU A 767 7.74 2.59 -23.78
N PHE A 768 6.90 1.64 -23.36
CA PHE A 768 5.50 1.58 -23.75
C PHE A 768 4.68 2.65 -23.02
N ASP A 769 4.85 2.76 -21.71
CA ASP A 769 4.07 3.65 -20.83
C ASP A 769 4.91 4.69 -20.07
N TYR A 770 6.24 4.68 -20.26
CA TYR A 770 7.20 5.55 -19.57
C TYR A 770 7.25 5.35 -18.05
N THR A 771 6.75 4.21 -17.55
CA THR A 771 6.89 3.85 -16.13
C THR A 771 8.36 3.64 -15.78
N ILE A 772 8.77 4.15 -14.62
CA ILE A 772 10.13 4.02 -14.11
C ILE A 772 10.08 3.24 -12.81
N THR A 773 10.83 2.15 -12.74
CA THR A 773 10.92 1.30 -11.55
C THR A 773 12.37 1.21 -11.09
N ALA A 774 12.59 1.26 -9.78
CA ALA A 774 13.91 1.06 -9.20
C ALA A 774 14.26 -0.43 -9.24
N ALA A 775 15.22 -0.84 -10.07
CA ALA A 775 15.68 -2.23 -10.17
C ALA A 775 16.43 -2.69 -8.90
N THR A 776 16.79 -1.75 -8.04
CA THR A 776 17.53 -1.92 -6.79
C THR A 776 16.91 -1.06 -5.69
N LYS A 777 16.87 -1.54 -4.45
CA LYS A 777 16.37 -0.80 -3.29
C LYS A 777 17.37 -0.93 -2.13
N ASP A 778 17.63 0.16 -1.41
CA ASP A 778 18.50 0.19 -0.21
C ASP A 778 19.98 -0.23 -0.48
N ILE A 779 20.57 0.23 -1.60
CA ILE A 779 21.95 -0.13 -1.98
C ILE A 779 22.88 1.07 -2.02
N PHE A 780 23.96 1.00 -1.24
CA PHE A 780 24.82 2.15 -1.01
C PHE A 780 25.71 2.59 -2.19
N LEU A 781 25.97 1.74 -3.20
CA LEU A 781 26.77 2.12 -4.41
C LEU A 781 26.56 1.10 -5.56
N THR A 782 25.86 1.50 -6.64
CA THR A 782 25.73 0.72 -7.90
C THR A 782 26.23 1.48 -9.13
N THR A 783 26.83 0.81 -10.12
CA THR A 783 27.21 1.45 -11.40
C THR A 783 27.10 0.51 -12.61
N ASN A 784 26.97 1.10 -13.81
CA ASN A 784 27.16 0.45 -15.13
C ASN A 784 26.24 -0.76 -15.41
N PRO A 785 24.92 -0.55 -15.61
CA PRO A 785 24.01 -1.61 -15.99
C PRO A 785 24.33 -2.18 -17.38
N PHE A 786 24.03 -3.45 -17.60
CA PHE A 786 24.08 -4.13 -18.90
C PHE A 786 23.06 -5.26 -18.95
N TRP A 787 22.42 -5.46 -20.08
CA TRP A 787 21.40 -6.51 -20.21
C TRP A 787 22.03 -7.87 -20.49
N LEU A 788 21.59 -8.90 -19.76
CA LEU A 788 21.95 -10.30 -20.02
C LEU A 788 20.96 -10.95 -21.01
N ASP A 789 19.67 -10.64 -20.85
CA ASP A 789 18.53 -10.98 -21.70
C ASP A 789 17.41 -9.94 -21.47
N GLU A 790 16.21 -10.11 -22.03
CA GLU A 790 15.09 -9.16 -21.87
C GLU A 790 14.55 -8.99 -20.45
N SER A 791 14.75 -10.01 -19.62
CA SER A 791 14.21 -10.11 -18.27
C SER A 791 15.26 -9.87 -17.21
N THR A 792 16.55 -9.92 -17.55
CA THR A 792 17.66 -9.92 -16.59
C THR A 792 18.63 -8.78 -16.84
N LEU A 793 18.80 -7.92 -15.83
CA LEU A 793 19.74 -6.82 -15.83
C LEU A 793 20.96 -7.14 -14.96
N GLY A 794 22.16 -7.08 -15.53
CA GLY A 794 23.43 -7.14 -14.80
C GLY A 794 23.95 -5.75 -14.43
N PHE A 795 24.59 -5.59 -13.29
CA PHE A 795 25.22 -4.33 -12.87
C PHE A 795 26.30 -4.59 -11.81
N THR A 796 26.99 -3.54 -11.40
CA THR A 796 28.05 -3.64 -10.37
C THR A 796 27.57 -3.06 -9.05
N MET A 797 27.90 -3.71 -7.94
CA MET A 797 27.48 -3.32 -6.60
C MET A 797 28.62 -3.44 -5.61
N LYS A 798 28.79 -2.44 -4.74
CA LYS A 798 29.75 -2.51 -3.64
C LYS A 798 29.12 -3.23 -2.43
N THR A 799 29.78 -4.29 -1.98
CA THR A 799 29.38 -5.09 -0.82
C THR A 799 30.43 -5.02 0.28
N ASN A 800 30.16 -5.64 1.43
CA ASN A 800 31.14 -5.83 2.50
C ASN A 800 32.39 -6.63 2.08
N LEU A 801 32.35 -7.38 0.97
CA LEU A 801 33.48 -8.11 0.39
C LEU A 801 34.19 -7.37 -0.75
N GLY A 802 33.77 -6.14 -1.09
CA GLY A 802 34.28 -5.38 -2.23
C GLY A 802 33.23 -5.25 -3.35
N TRP A 803 33.65 -4.81 -4.53
CA TRP A 803 32.75 -4.69 -5.69
C TRP A 803 32.49 -6.04 -6.34
N ASN A 804 31.22 -6.32 -6.62
CA ASN A 804 30.77 -7.54 -7.25
C ASN A 804 29.94 -7.22 -8.50
N ILE A 805 29.93 -8.16 -9.46
CA ILE A 805 28.96 -8.16 -10.54
C ILE A 805 27.76 -8.97 -10.07
N VAL A 806 26.60 -8.33 -10.13
CA VAL A 806 25.33 -8.87 -9.69
C VAL A 806 24.32 -8.78 -10.83
N LYS A 807 23.22 -9.52 -10.70
CA LYS A 807 22.09 -9.45 -11.63
C LYS A 807 20.79 -9.35 -10.85
N THR A 808 19.81 -8.69 -11.44
CA THR A 808 18.43 -8.58 -10.94
C THR A 808 17.46 -8.90 -12.06
N SER A 809 16.25 -9.33 -11.69
CA SER A 809 15.15 -9.43 -12.64
C SER A 809 14.54 -8.05 -12.87
N THR A 810 14.12 -7.80 -14.10
CA THR A 810 13.48 -6.53 -14.51
C THR A 810 12.00 -6.47 -14.17
N SER A 811 11.45 -7.56 -13.64
CA SER A 811 10.24 -7.57 -12.84
C SER A 811 10.68 -7.61 -11.37
N LEU A 812 10.43 -6.54 -10.61
CA LEU A 812 10.52 -6.59 -9.14
C LEU A 812 9.42 -7.53 -8.63
N LYS A 813 9.67 -8.83 -8.70
CA LYS A 813 9.12 -9.76 -7.71
C LYS A 813 10.26 -10.01 -6.76
N GLU A 814 10.07 -9.56 -5.53
CA GLU A 814 10.99 -9.77 -4.41
C GLU A 814 11.50 -11.20 -4.46
N LYS A 815 12.83 -11.35 -4.48
CA LYS A 815 13.44 -12.65 -4.45
C LYS A 815 13.68 -12.99 -2.98
N PRO A 816 13.16 -14.10 -2.44
CA PRO A 816 13.35 -14.44 -1.04
C PRO A 816 14.82 -14.77 -0.73
N SER A 817 15.27 -14.30 0.42
CA SER A 817 16.52 -14.66 1.08
C SER A 817 16.70 -16.20 1.17
N SER A 818 17.95 -16.65 1.06
CA SER A 818 18.31 -18.07 1.15
C SER A 818 17.79 -18.72 2.43
N GLU A 819 17.06 -19.84 2.26
CA GLU A 819 16.40 -20.69 3.26
C GLU A 819 14.98 -20.32 3.72
N SER A 820 14.25 -19.44 3.02
CA SER A 820 12.80 -19.40 3.21
C SER A 820 12.10 -20.37 2.26
N ILE A 821 11.58 -21.43 2.85
CA ILE A 821 10.42 -22.13 2.30
C ILE A 821 9.29 -21.10 2.21
N SER A 822 8.82 -20.73 1.01
CA SER A 822 7.55 -20.01 0.90
C SER A 822 6.42 -20.96 1.28
N ALA A 823 5.62 -20.55 2.27
CA ALA A 823 4.57 -21.39 2.85
C ALA A 823 3.18 -21.12 2.25
N GLU A 824 3.05 -20.21 1.27
CA GLU A 824 1.76 -19.56 1.01
C GLU A 824 1.19 -19.78 -0.40
N GLU A 825 1.82 -20.55 -1.27
CA GLU A 825 1.19 -20.92 -2.55
C GLU A 825 0.75 -22.38 -2.52
N LYS A 826 -0.57 -22.62 -2.54
CA LYS A 826 -1.12 -23.97 -2.78
C LYS A 826 -0.84 -24.39 -4.22
N PHE A 827 0.06 -25.35 -4.36
CA PHE A 827 0.44 -25.95 -5.62
C PHE A 827 0.01 -27.42 -5.78
N ILE A 828 -0.35 -28.13 -4.70
CA ILE A 828 -0.96 -29.47 -4.81
C ILE A 828 -2.40 -29.28 -5.24
N VAL A 829 -2.77 -29.88 -6.38
CA VAL A 829 -4.12 -29.85 -6.95
C VAL A 829 -4.70 -31.25 -6.82
N SER A 830 -4.94 -31.66 -5.58
CA SER A 830 -5.61 -32.92 -5.29
C SER A 830 -6.73 -32.65 -4.32
N PRO A 831 -7.85 -33.40 -4.41
CA PRO A 831 -8.83 -33.38 -3.34
C PRO A 831 -8.14 -33.54 -2.01
N ARG A 832 -8.36 -32.58 -1.13
CA ARG A 832 -8.00 -32.77 0.26
C ARG A 832 -8.74 -34.03 0.71
N PHE A 833 -7.99 -34.92 1.35
CA PHE A 833 -8.42 -36.25 1.83
C PHE A 833 -8.52 -37.40 0.82
N ALA A 834 -8.24 -37.20 -0.48
CA ALA A 834 -8.12 -38.29 -1.45
C ALA A 834 -6.75 -38.27 -2.14
N PHE A 835 -6.03 -39.39 -2.06
CA PHE A 835 -5.20 -39.80 -3.18
C PHE A 835 -5.52 -41.27 -3.55
N PRO A 836 -5.75 -41.54 -4.85
CA PRO A 836 -6.05 -42.86 -5.37
C PRO A 836 -4.77 -43.67 -5.62
N TYR A 837 -4.91 -44.99 -5.69
CA TYR A 837 -3.87 -46.03 -5.92
C TYR A 837 -3.14 -46.65 -4.72
N LEU A 838 -3.88 -47.01 -3.68
CA LEU A 838 -3.51 -48.19 -2.86
C LEU A 838 -4.15 -49.47 -3.44
N SER A 839 -3.84 -49.81 -4.68
CA SER A 839 -3.96 -51.19 -5.15
C SER A 839 -2.75 -51.97 -4.63
N ASP A 840 -2.79 -52.55 -3.43
CA ASP A 840 -1.79 -53.47 -2.84
C ASP A 840 -0.29 -53.07 -2.83
N ASN A 841 0.11 -51.94 -3.45
CA ASN A 841 1.48 -51.67 -3.87
C ASN A 841 2.12 -50.47 -3.16
N ARG A 842 1.43 -49.86 -2.19
CA ARG A 842 1.96 -48.73 -1.42
C ARG A 842 2.46 -47.60 -2.34
N ILE A 843 1.67 -47.20 -3.32
CA ILE A 843 2.01 -46.12 -4.27
C ILE A 843 1.15 -44.88 -3.94
N LEU A 844 1.76 -43.70 -3.99
CA LEU A 844 1.11 -42.40 -3.81
C LEU A 844 1.41 -41.53 -5.03
N GLU A 845 0.39 -41.10 -5.74
CA GLU A 845 0.49 -40.06 -6.77
C GLU A 845 0.26 -38.68 -6.14
N VAL A 846 0.93 -37.63 -6.59
CA VAL A 846 0.81 -36.25 -6.09
C VAL A 846 0.70 -35.29 -7.27
N ILE A 847 -0.51 -34.78 -7.52
CA ILE A 847 -0.77 -33.86 -8.62
C ILE A 847 -0.44 -32.43 -8.19
N THR A 848 0.32 -31.70 -9.01
CA THR A 848 0.67 -30.30 -8.76
C THR A 848 0.23 -29.39 -9.91
N LYS A 849 0.05 -28.09 -9.63
CA LYS A 849 -0.22 -27.04 -10.63
C LYS A 849 0.87 -27.06 -11.71
N GLU A 850 0.51 -26.63 -12.91
CA GLU A 850 1.47 -26.52 -14.01
C GLU A 850 2.62 -25.56 -13.62
N GLY A 851 3.86 -25.93 -13.97
CA GLY A 851 5.06 -25.16 -13.63
C GLY A 851 5.76 -25.59 -12.34
N TYR A 852 5.16 -26.46 -11.52
CA TYR A 852 5.81 -27.02 -10.32
C TYR A 852 6.48 -28.36 -10.64
N SER A 853 7.80 -28.42 -10.43
CA SER A 853 8.58 -29.65 -10.48
C SER A 853 8.78 -30.21 -9.08
N GLN A 854 8.04 -31.27 -8.73
CA GLN A 854 8.10 -31.84 -7.39
C GLN A 854 9.49 -32.41 -7.07
N GLN A 855 10.03 -32.07 -5.89
CA GLN A 855 11.38 -32.43 -5.46
C GLN A 855 11.38 -33.51 -4.37
N ARG A 856 10.47 -33.43 -3.39
CA ARG A 856 10.37 -34.38 -2.25
C ARG A 856 8.95 -34.49 -1.72
N ALA A 857 8.63 -35.64 -1.12
CA ALA A 857 7.38 -35.86 -0.39
C ALA A 857 7.64 -36.69 0.88
N ARG A 858 6.96 -36.35 1.98
CA ARG A 858 7.01 -37.11 3.24
C ARG A 858 5.64 -37.18 3.91
N LEU A 859 5.41 -38.27 4.65
CA LEU A 859 4.23 -38.45 5.49
C LEU A 859 4.53 -38.07 6.94
N MET A 860 3.68 -37.25 7.52
CA MET A 860 3.77 -36.74 8.88
C MET A 860 2.68 -37.38 9.74
N GLY A 861 3.07 -38.18 10.72
CA GLY A 861 2.14 -38.76 11.69
C GLY A 861 1.72 -37.74 12.75
N ARG A 862 0.54 -37.91 13.34
CA ARG A 862 -0.01 -37.03 14.40
C ARG A 862 0.91 -36.83 15.61
N THR A 863 1.80 -37.79 15.88
CA THR A 863 2.79 -37.73 16.96
C THR A 863 4.10 -37.03 16.57
N GLY A 864 4.16 -36.39 15.40
CA GLY A 864 5.32 -35.65 14.89
C GLY A 864 6.35 -36.51 14.15
N ASN A 865 6.10 -37.81 13.97
CA ASN A 865 6.98 -38.69 13.20
C ASN A 865 6.91 -38.37 11.70
N ALA A 866 8.06 -38.17 11.06
CA ALA A 866 8.16 -37.92 9.62
C ALA A 866 8.71 -39.15 8.88
N TYR A 867 8.09 -39.53 7.77
CA TYR A 867 8.49 -40.65 6.94
C TYR A 867 8.71 -40.19 5.50
N GLU A 868 9.97 -40.17 5.07
CA GLU A 868 10.33 -39.86 3.68
C GLU A 868 9.81 -40.92 2.71
N LEU A 869 9.23 -40.46 1.60
CA LEU A 869 8.74 -41.29 0.51
C LEU A 869 9.78 -41.40 -0.61
N SER A 870 9.81 -42.55 -1.28
CA SER A 870 10.74 -42.78 -2.39
C SER A 870 10.04 -42.51 -3.72
N GLN A 871 10.47 -41.51 -4.46
CA GLN A 871 9.93 -41.22 -5.79
C GLN A 871 10.32 -42.33 -6.78
N ILE A 872 9.35 -42.83 -7.54
CA ILE A 872 9.56 -43.88 -8.56
C ILE A 872 9.22 -43.42 -9.98
N ALA A 873 8.41 -42.38 -10.12
CA ALA A 873 8.15 -41.66 -11.36
C ALA A 873 7.84 -40.20 -11.04
N GLU A 874 7.73 -39.36 -12.07
CA GLU A 874 7.21 -38.00 -11.91
C GLU A 874 5.86 -38.05 -11.19
N HIS A 875 5.69 -37.23 -10.15
CA HIS A 875 4.51 -37.21 -9.28
C HIS A 875 4.18 -38.52 -8.54
N THR A 876 5.00 -39.58 -8.61
CA THR A 876 4.65 -40.90 -8.07
C THR A 876 5.68 -41.38 -7.04
N TYR A 877 5.19 -41.81 -5.87
CA TYR A 877 5.96 -42.18 -4.69
C TYR A 877 5.62 -43.57 -4.17
N VAL A 878 6.58 -44.22 -3.53
CA VAL A 878 6.36 -45.47 -2.77
C VAL A 878 6.35 -45.17 -1.28
N ILE A 879 5.29 -45.62 -0.61
CA ILE A 879 5.10 -45.61 0.84
C ILE A 879 5.86 -46.81 1.43
N PRO A 880 6.90 -46.60 2.26
CA PRO A 880 7.69 -47.70 2.82
C PRO A 880 6.86 -48.66 3.70
N ASP A 881 7.19 -49.96 3.67
CA ASP A 881 6.53 -51.01 4.48
C ASP A 881 6.50 -50.74 5.98
N ARG A 882 7.52 -50.02 6.46
CA ARG A 882 7.70 -49.67 7.87
C ARG A 882 6.71 -48.63 8.40
N ILE A 883 5.96 -47.94 7.53
CA ILE A 883 4.98 -46.93 7.96
C ILE A 883 3.76 -47.69 8.52
N PRO A 884 3.39 -47.48 9.80
CA PRO A 884 2.22 -48.10 10.39
C PRO A 884 0.93 -47.68 9.70
N GLU A 885 -0.11 -48.51 9.81
CA GLU A 885 -1.44 -48.14 9.35
C GLU A 885 -1.98 -46.93 10.13
N GLY A 886 -2.69 -46.05 9.44
CA GLY A 886 -3.26 -44.83 10.02
C GLY A 886 -3.38 -43.67 9.04
N LEU A 887 -3.85 -42.53 9.54
CA LEU A 887 -4.03 -41.29 8.79
C LEU A 887 -2.83 -40.35 9.00
N TYR A 888 -2.25 -39.86 7.91
CA TYR A 888 -1.05 -39.04 7.88
C TYR A 888 -1.28 -37.73 7.12
N SER A 889 -0.58 -36.67 7.54
CA SER A 889 -0.48 -35.45 6.74
C SER A 889 0.60 -35.61 5.67
N LEU A 890 0.36 -35.11 4.47
CA LEU A 890 1.31 -35.15 3.37
C LEU A 890 2.05 -33.82 3.31
N GLU A 891 3.37 -33.84 3.37
CA GLU A 891 4.18 -32.66 3.10
C GLU A 891 4.94 -32.84 1.79
N VAL A 892 4.85 -31.84 0.92
CA VAL A 892 5.51 -31.83 -0.39
C VAL A 892 6.40 -30.61 -0.51
N LEU A 893 7.58 -30.82 -1.10
CA LEU A 893 8.43 -29.76 -1.60
C LEU A 893 8.42 -29.79 -3.13
N ALA A 894 8.08 -28.67 -3.77
CA ALA A 894 8.10 -28.54 -5.22
C ALA A 894 8.87 -27.28 -5.63
N ALA A 895 9.52 -27.33 -6.79
CA ALA A 895 10.26 -26.21 -7.33
C ALA A 895 9.54 -25.62 -8.54
N SER A 896 9.15 -24.36 -8.49
CA SER A 896 8.63 -23.60 -9.65
C SER A 896 9.47 -22.34 -9.81
N SER A 897 9.86 -22.03 -11.06
CA SER A 897 10.62 -20.81 -11.39
C SER A 897 11.89 -20.59 -10.53
N GLY A 898 12.53 -21.68 -10.08
CA GLY A 898 13.73 -21.63 -9.23
C GLY A 898 13.48 -21.42 -7.72
N VAL A 899 12.22 -21.33 -7.29
CA VAL A 899 11.79 -21.24 -5.88
C VAL A 899 11.30 -22.61 -5.41
N VAL A 900 11.70 -23.03 -4.20
CA VAL A 900 11.19 -24.26 -3.57
C VAL A 900 10.05 -23.90 -2.62
N TYR A 901 8.86 -24.38 -2.95
CA TYR A 901 7.63 -24.25 -2.19
C TYR A 901 7.45 -25.46 -1.28
N ARG A 902 6.85 -25.24 -0.10
CA ARG A 902 6.40 -26.32 0.78
C ARG A 902 4.91 -26.22 0.99
N GLN A 903 4.22 -27.33 0.80
CA GLN A 903 2.81 -27.45 1.15
C GLN A 903 2.62 -28.63 2.10
N LEU A 904 1.82 -28.39 3.14
CA LEU A 904 1.39 -29.41 4.10
C LEU A 904 -0.12 -29.63 3.93
N GLU A 905 -0.50 -30.82 3.50
CA GLU A 905 -1.89 -31.27 3.47
C GLU A 905 -2.19 -32.14 4.68
N GLU A 906 -2.94 -31.58 5.62
CA GLU A 906 -3.24 -32.23 6.90
C GLU A 906 -4.21 -33.40 6.74
N SER A 907 -3.90 -34.54 7.38
CA SER A 907 -4.75 -35.74 7.34
C SER A 907 -5.10 -36.24 5.92
N ALA A 908 -4.21 -36.03 4.94
CA ALA A 908 -4.48 -36.27 3.52
C ALA A 908 -4.25 -37.71 3.02
N VAL A 909 -3.48 -38.54 3.75
CA VAL A 909 -3.08 -39.88 3.26
C VAL A 909 -3.39 -40.96 4.30
N ARG A 910 -4.29 -41.89 3.95
CA ARG A 910 -4.54 -43.12 4.71
C ARG A 910 -3.59 -44.23 4.26
N VAL A 911 -2.85 -44.80 5.20
CA VAL A 911 -1.98 -45.97 4.98
C VAL A 911 -2.64 -47.18 5.63
N GLY A 912 -2.83 -48.27 4.88
CA GLY A 912 -3.42 -49.52 5.38
C GLY A 912 -4.26 -50.23 4.31
N SER A 913 -4.73 -51.44 4.60
CA SER A 913 -5.71 -52.11 3.73
C SER A 913 -7.06 -51.40 3.77
N LEU A 914 -7.72 -51.33 2.61
CA LEU A 914 -9.09 -50.84 2.48
C LEU A 914 -10.01 -52.06 2.44
N ASP A 915 -10.83 -52.22 3.48
CA ASP A 915 -11.72 -53.36 3.61
C ASP A 915 -12.96 -53.21 2.70
N GLU A 916 -13.47 -54.33 2.19
CA GLU A 916 -14.76 -54.41 1.48
C GLU A 916 -15.96 -54.11 2.38
N SER A 917 -15.73 -54.12 3.70
CA SER A 917 -16.70 -53.72 4.72
C SER A 917 -16.22 -52.43 5.38
N PHE A 918 -17.04 -51.38 5.33
CA PHE A 918 -16.68 -50.07 5.85
C PHE A 918 -17.91 -49.25 6.24
N THR A 919 -17.72 -48.25 7.10
CA THR A 919 -18.78 -47.33 7.56
C THR A 919 -18.54 -45.91 7.05
N ILE A 920 -19.56 -45.31 6.43
CA ILE A 920 -19.57 -43.92 5.99
C ILE A 920 -20.46 -43.10 6.94
N VAL A 921 -20.00 -41.91 7.30
CA VAL A 921 -20.85 -40.86 7.86
C VAL A 921 -21.08 -39.77 6.81
N HIS A 922 -22.33 -39.46 6.52
CA HIS A 922 -22.74 -38.40 5.60
C HIS A 922 -23.31 -37.21 6.37
N LEU A 923 -22.70 -36.05 6.16
CA LEU A 923 -23.07 -34.74 6.69
C LEU A 923 -23.41 -33.78 5.55
N THR A 924 -24.31 -32.83 5.81
CA THR A 924 -24.71 -31.84 4.80
C THR A 924 -25.31 -30.61 5.46
N ASP A 925 -25.29 -29.49 4.73
CA ASP A 925 -25.94 -28.24 5.09
C ASP A 925 -25.65 -27.76 6.53
N PRO A 926 -24.37 -27.69 6.99
CA PRO A 926 -24.06 -27.19 8.32
C PRO A 926 -24.56 -25.77 8.60
N HIS A 927 -24.51 -24.86 7.63
CA HIS A 927 -24.88 -23.45 7.75
C HIS A 927 -24.43 -22.83 9.10
N LEU A 928 -23.13 -22.90 9.39
CA LEU A 928 -22.64 -22.53 10.72
C LEU A 928 -22.87 -21.05 11.02
N ASP A 929 -22.64 -20.16 10.04
CA ASP A 929 -22.88 -18.72 10.14
C ASP A 929 -22.28 -18.12 11.42
N LEU A 930 -21.06 -18.51 11.77
CA LEU A 930 -20.47 -18.29 13.10
C LEU A 930 -20.38 -16.81 13.50
N LEU A 931 -20.33 -15.91 12.52
CA LEU A 931 -20.40 -14.46 12.74
C LEU A 931 -21.72 -14.02 13.38
N SER A 932 -22.83 -14.67 13.00
CA SER A 932 -24.18 -14.35 13.50
C SER A 932 -24.68 -15.34 14.56
N LYS A 933 -24.15 -16.57 14.58
CA LYS A 933 -24.55 -17.68 15.46
C LYS A 933 -23.32 -18.35 16.09
N PRO A 934 -22.56 -17.66 16.95
CA PRO A 934 -21.34 -18.22 17.54
C PRO A 934 -21.58 -19.51 18.35
N GLU A 935 -22.80 -19.74 18.83
CA GLU A 935 -23.20 -20.99 19.50
C GLU A 935 -23.05 -22.24 18.62
N ASN A 936 -23.11 -22.09 17.29
CA ASN A 936 -22.94 -23.20 16.35
C ASN A 936 -21.55 -23.82 16.42
N MET A 937 -20.55 -23.08 16.93
CA MET A 937 -19.22 -23.60 17.24
C MET A 937 -19.29 -24.81 18.18
N LEU A 938 -20.02 -24.68 19.29
CA LEU A 938 -20.13 -25.74 20.31
C LEU A 938 -20.99 -26.91 19.83
N LEU A 939 -22.01 -26.62 19.01
CA LEU A 939 -22.88 -27.63 18.41
C LEU A 939 -22.11 -28.49 17.41
N PHE A 940 -21.35 -27.88 16.52
CA PHE A 940 -20.55 -28.59 15.53
C PHE A 940 -19.42 -29.41 16.16
N GLU A 941 -18.73 -28.88 17.18
CA GLU A 941 -17.74 -29.66 17.93
C GLU A 941 -18.33 -30.88 18.63
N ARG A 942 -19.53 -30.74 19.20
CA ARG A 942 -20.25 -31.87 19.81
C ARG A 942 -20.58 -32.93 18.78
N LEU A 943 -21.11 -32.53 17.63
CA LEU A 943 -21.42 -33.42 16.51
C LEU A 943 -20.18 -34.21 16.07
N LEU A 944 -19.05 -33.54 15.84
CA LEU A 944 -17.80 -34.20 15.46
C LEU A 944 -17.29 -35.17 16.54
N ASN A 945 -17.44 -34.82 17.81
CA ASN A 945 -17.05 -35.70 18.92
C ASN A 945 -17.91 -36.99 18.99
N GLU A 946 -19.20 -36.89 18.66
CA GLU A 946 -20.08 -38.06 18.60
C GLU A 946 -19.79 -38.93 17.38
N ILE A 947 -19.57 -38.33 16.21
CA ILE A 947 -19.14 -39.04 15.01
C ILE A 947 -17.81 -39.76 15.27
N ARG A 948 -16.86 -39.10 15.94
CA ARG A 948 -15.60 -39.75 16.35
C ARG A 948 -15.83 -40.98 17.23
N ALA A 949 -16.81 -40.93 18.13
CA ALA A 949 -17.12 -42.06 19.01
C ALA A 949 -17.71 -43.27 18.26
N GLU A 950 -18.35 -43.06 17.12
CA GLU A 950 -18.80 -44.13 16.21
C GLU A 950 -17.63 -44.81 15.47
N SER A 951 -16.49 -44.13 15.37
CA SER A 951 -15.29 -44.61 14.65
C SER A 951 -15.59 -45.02 13.20
N PRO A 952 -16.16 -44.13 12.36
CA PRO A 952 -16.42 -44.44 10.96
C PRO A 952 -15.10 -44.62 10.19
N ASP A 953 -15.19 -45.29 9.05
CA ASP A 953 -14.06 -45.46 8.15
C ASP A 953 -13.77 -44.20 7.34
N LEU A 954 -14.81 -43.47 6.94
CA LEU A 954 -14.72 -42.18 6.27
C LEU A 954 -15.97 -41.32 6.52
N MET A 955 -15.83 -40.01 6.28
CA MET A 955 -16.92 -39.05 6.33
C MET A 955 -17.05 -38.31 5.01
N LEU A 956 -18.28 -38.06 4.55
CA LEU A 956 -18.62 -37.28 3.36
C LEU A 956 -19.42 -36.04 3.78
N ILE A 957 -19.02 -34.86 3.31
CA ILE A 957 -19.73 -33.60 3.54
C ILE A 957 -20.21 -33.05 2.19
N THR A 958 -21.52 -32.93 2.00
CA THR A 958 -22.13 -32.51 0.72
C THR A 958 -22.56 -31.04 0.72
N GLY A 959 -21.66 -30.11 1.07
CA GLY A 959 -21.85 -28.68 0.84
C GLY A 959 -22.76 -27.93 1.82
N ASP A 960 -22.92 -26.64 1.54
CA ASP A 960 -23.64 -25.61 2.30
C ASP A 960 -23.08 -25.40 3.71
N LEU A 961 -21.77 -25.22 3.78
CA LEU A 961 -21.03 -25.04 5.03
C LEU A 961 -21.39 -23.73 5.73
N SER A 962 -21.61 -22.69 4.92
CA SER A 962 -22.02 -21.35 5.30
C SER A 962 -23.33 -20.99 4.60
N SER A 963 -24.10 -20.03 5.13
CA SER A 963 -25.27 -19.51 4.41
C SER A 963 -24.95 -18.39 3.42
N SER A 964 -23.74 -17.81 3.47
CA SER A 964 -23.32 -16.78 2.51
C SER A 964 -21.80 -16.63 2.43
N ALA A 965 -21.34 -15.97 1.37
CA ALA A 965 -19.93 -15.61 1.16
C ALA A 965 -19.28 -14.82 2.32
N LEU A 966 -20.10 -14.14 3.15
CA LEU A 966 -19.63 -13.37 4.30
C LEU A 966 -19.00 -14.24 5.40
N ALA A 967 -19.38 -15.51 5.48
CA ALA A 967 -18.93 -16.40 6.53
C ALA A 967 -17.82 -17.37 6.08
N TYR A 968 -17.41 -17.36 4.81
CA TYR A 968 -16.46 -18.35 4.24
C TYR A 968 -15.15 -18.42 5.03
N THR A 969 -14.46 -17.30 5.22
CA THR A 969 -13.16 -17.27 5.90
C THR A 969 -13.24 -17.69 7.37
N THR A 970 -14.40 -17.55 8.00
CA THR A 970 -14.62 -17.94 9.40
C THR A 970 -15.06 -19.40 9.51
N ASP A 971 -16.16 -19.77 8.85
CA ASP A 971 -16.78 -21.09 8.93
C ASP A 971 -15.89 -22.16 8.29
N TRP A 972 -15.28 -21.88 7.13
CA TRP A 972 -14.50 -22.89 6.41
C TRP A 972 -13.19 -23.21 7.13
N GLU A 973 -12.47 -22.20 7.62
CA GLU A 973 -11.28 -22.41 8.45
C GLU A 973 -11.63 -23.11 9.76
N PHE A 974 -12.79 -22.79 10.36
CA PHE A 974 -13.28 -23.51 11.53
C PHE A 974 -13.56 -24.98 11.24
N ILE A 975 -14.34 -25.31 10.20
CA ILE A 975 -14.67 -26.68 9.82
C ILE A 975 -13.41 -27.47 9.48
N LYS A 976 -12.51 -26.90 8.67
CA LYS A 976 -11.21 -27.47 8.34
C LYS A 976 -10.40 -27.80 9.60
N LYS A 977 -10.24 -26.83 10.50
CA LYS A 977 -9.49 -27.03 11.75
C LYS A 977 -10.11 -28.11 12.62
N LYS A 978 -11.44 -28.11 12.77
CA LYS A 978 -12.15 -29.05 13.66
C LYS A 978 -12.25 -30.46 13.11
N THR A 979 -12.40 -30.61 11.80
CA THR A 979 -12.32 -31.95 11.18
C THR A 979 -10.92 -32.55 11.36
N ILE A 980 -9.84 -31.76 11.22
CA ILE A 980 -8.47 -32.22 11.50
C ILE A 980 -8.27 -32.63 12.97
N GLU A 981 -8.85 -31.87 13.90
CA GLU A 981 -8.75 -32.11 15.35
C GLU A 981 -9.51 -33.38 15.79
N TYR A 982 -10.74 -33.56 15.30
CA TYR A 982 -11.66 -34.59 15.80
C TYR A 982 -11.69 -35.87 14.95
N CYS A 983 -11.47 -35.80 13.65
CA CYS A 983 -11.61 -36.96 12.76
C CYS A 983 -10.26 -37.64 12.57
N ASP A 984 -10.06 -38.84 13.11
CA ASP A 984 -8.91 -39.72 12.85
C ASP A 984 -9.10 -40.64 11.63
N PHE A 985 -10.15 -40.38 10.86
CA PHE A 985 -10.52 -40.99 9.58
C PHE A 985 -10.61 -39.91 8.47
N PRO A 986 -10.52 -40.28 7.18
CA PRO A 986 -10.62 -39.35 6.06
C PRO A 986 -11.98 -38.64 5.97
N VAL A 987 -11.97 -37.38 5.53
CA VAL A 987 -13.16 -36.53 5.37
C VAL A 987 -13.23 -35.98 3.96
N PHE A 988 -14.17 -36.40 3.13
CA PHE A 988 -14.30 -35.89 1.76
C PHE A 988 -15.41 -34.84 1.71
N ILE A 989 -15.17 -33.73 1.00
CA ILE A 989 -16.07 -32.59 0.95
C ILE A 989 -16.26 -32.09 -0.48
N VAL A 990 -17.48 -31.68 -0.84
CA VAL A 990 -17.84 -31.03 -2.12
C VAL A 990 -18.68 -29.77 -1.82
N PRO A 991 -18.66 -28.74 -2.69
CA PRO A 991 -19.35 -27.48 -2.43
C PRO A 991 -20.86 -27.59 -2.66
N GLY A 992 -21.62 -26.78 -1.91
CA GLY A 992 -23.04 -26.51 -2.13
C GLY A 992 -23.28 -25.17 -2.82
N ASN A 993 -24.54 -24.82 -3.12
CA ASN A 993 -24.85 -23.54 -3.77
C ASN A 993 -24.53 -22.33 -2.90
N HIS A 994 -24.51 -22.48 -1.59
CA HIS A 994 -24.08 -21.42 -0.69
C HIS A 994 -22.56 -21.34 -0.56
N ASP A 995 -21.79 -22.31 -1.07
CA ASP A 995 -20.32 -22.30 -1.02
C ASP A 995 -19.66 -21.79 -2.32
N THR A 996 -20.39 -21.77 -3.44
CA THR A 996 -19.89 -21.31 -4.75
C THR A 996 -20.27 -19.87 -5.09
N GLN A 997 -20.82 -19.11 -4.13
CA GLN A 997 -21.31 -17.75 -4.38
C GLN A 997 -20.18 -16.77 -4.65
N ARG A 998 -20.47 -15.74 -5.46
CA ARG A 998 -19.57 -14.62 -5.72
C ARG A 998 -20.12 -13.35 -5.09
N SER A 999 -19.30 -12.65 -4.30
CA SER A 999 -19.64 -11.37 -3.67
C SER A 999 -18.43 -10.43 -3.71
N GLY A 1000 -18.52 -9.31 -4.43
CA GLY A 1000 -17.36 -8.41 -4.64
C GLY A 1000 -16.18 -9.13 -5.31
N ARG A 1001 -14.98 -9.06 -4.70
CA ARG A 1001 -13.78 -9.81 -5.12
C ARG A 1001 -13.77 -11.28 -4.65
N ILE A 1002 -14.67 -11.68 -3.74
CA ILE A 1002 -14.72 -13.06 -3.25
C ILE A 1002 -15.42 -13.93 -4.29
N ASN A 1003 -14.65 -14.83 -4.91
CA ASN A 1003 -15.17 -15.93 -5.71
C ASN A 1003 -15.13 -17.22 -4.87
N GLY A 1004 -16.31 -17.71 -4.47
CA GLY A 1004 -16.42 -18.90 -3.62
C GLY A 1004 -15.75 -20.14 -4.20
N MET A 1005 -15.75 -20.31 -5.52
CA MET A 1005 -15.07 -21.44 -6.17
C MET A 1005 -13.54 -21.33 -6.10
N GLU A 1006 -12.98 -20.14 -6.37
CA GLU A 1006 -11.53 -19.91 -6.26
C GLU A 1006 -11.06 -20.09 -4.81
N LEU A 1007 -11.80 -19.53 -3.86
CA LEU A 1007 -11.50 -19.68 -2.44
C LEU A 1007 -11.68 -21.12 -1.97
N TRP A 1008 -12.66 -21.85 -2.49
CA TRP A 1008 -12.86 -23.27 -2.18
C TRP A 1008 -11.65 -24.11 -2.58
N GLU A 1009 -11.13 -23.89 -3.80
CA GLU A 1009 -9.91 -24.54 -4.27
C GLU A 1009 -8.70 -24.23 -3.39
N GLU A 1010 -8.63 -23.00 -2.87
CA GLU A 1010 -7.62 -22.60 -1.92
C GLU A 1010 -7.80 -23.25 -0.55
N VAL A 1011 -9.02 -23.44 -0.04
CA VAL A 1011 -9.23 -23.98 1.32
C VAL A 1011 -9.31 -25.50 1.32
N PHE A 1012 -10.17 -26.09 0.49
CA PHE A 1012 -10.52 -27.51 0.47
C PHE A 1012 -9.97 -28.28 -0.74
N GLY A 1013 -9.47 -27.60 -1.77
CA GLY A 1013 -8.99 -28.24 -3.00
C GLY A 1013 -10.08 -28.36 -4.07
N PRO A 1014 -9.92 -29.21 -5.11
CA PRO A 1014 -10.80 -29.24 -6.27
C PRO A 1014 -12.27 -29.41 -5.89
N CYS A 1015 -13.14 -28.70 -6.60
CA CYS A 1015 -14.59 -28.70 -6.38
C CYS A 1015 -15.25 -30.06 -6.73
N TYR A 1016 -14.60 -30.88 -7.56
CA TYR A 1016 -15.05 -32.22 -7.93
C TYR A 1016 -13.85 -33.16 -8.12
N TYR A 1017 -14.02 -34.46 -7.83
CA TYR A 1017 -12.95 -35.45 -7.85
C TYR A 1017 -13.46 -36.88 -7.68
N SER A 1018 -12.57 -37.87 -7.81
CA SER A 1018 -12.85 -39.28 -7.60
C SER A 1018 -11.77 -39.99 -6.76
N PHE A 1019 -12.13 -41.11 -6.12
CA PHE A 1019 -11.19 -41.96 -5.40
C PHE A 1019 -11.70 -43.40 -5.26
N GLU A 1020 -10.81 -44.33 -4.91
CA GLU A 1020 -11.15 -45.75 -4.71
C GLU A 1020 -11.20 -46.12 -3.21
N TRP A 1021 -12.13 -47.00 -2.84
CA TRP A 1021 -12.20 -47.64 -1.53
C TRP A 1021 -12.55 -49.13 -1.66
N GLY A 1022 -11.56 -50.02 -1.48
CA GLY A 1022 -11.76 -51.44 -1.77
C GLY A 1022 -12.14 -51.64 -3.24
N SER A 1023 -13.26 -52.31 -3.51
CA SER A 1023 -13.84 -52.46 -4.86
C SER A 1023 -14.80 -51.34 -5.29
N TRP A 1024 -14.91 -50.26 -4.51
CA TRP A 1024 -15.82 -49.15 -4.76
C TRP A 1024 -15.10 -47.92 -5.31
N HIS A 1025 -15.71 -47.31 -6.31
CA HIS A 1025 -15.32 -46.03 -6.87
C HIS A 1025 -16.21 -44.92 -6.30
N PHE A 1026 -15.61 -43.87 -5.75
CA PHE A 1026 -16.32 -42.71 -5.22
C PHE A 1026 -16.22 -41.54 -6.19
N LEU A 1027 -17.35 -40.90 -6.49
CA LEU A 1027 -17.45 -39.74 -7.36
C LEU A 1027 -18.06 -38.57 -6.59
N GLY A 1028 -17.26 -37.53 -6.34
CA GLY A 1028 -17.68 -36.27 -5.73
C GLY A 1028 -17.90 -35.21 -6.80
N LEU A 1029 -19.10 -34.66 -6.89
CA LEU A 1029 -19.47 -33.68 -7.91
C LEU A 1029 -19.73 -32.29 -7.32
N ASN A 1030 -19.25 -31.25 -8.00
CA ASN A 1030 -19.76 -29.89 -7.79
C ASN A 1030 -21.05 -29.76 -8.60
N THR A 1031 -22.18 -29.87 -7.91
CA THR A 1031 -23.52 -29.72 -8.47
C THR A 1031 -24.03 -28.27 -8.40
N ALA A 1032 -23.18 -27.31 -8.05
CA ALA A 1032 -23.44 -25.88 -8.02
C ALA A 1032 -22.40 -25.11 -8.88
N ASP A 1033 -21.98 -25.75 -9.97
CA ASP A 1033 -20.84 -25.36 -10.81
C ASP A 1033 -21.24 -24.26 -11.82
N SER A 1034 -21.43 -23.05 -11.31
CA SER A 1034 -21.87 -21.89 -12.08
C SER A 1034 -21.14 -20.63 -11.63
N GLU A 1035 -20.83 -19.74 -12.58
CA GLU A 1035 -20.17 -18.46 -12.35
C GLU A 1035 -20.97 -17.50 -11.43
N TYR A 1036 -22.29 -17.67 -11.32
CA TYR A 1036 -23.18 -16.73 -10.60
C TYR A 1036 -23.86 -17.32 -9.35
N GLY A 1037 -23.50 -18.54 -8.90
CA GLY A 1037 -24.09 -19.17 -7.71
C GLY A 1037 -25.62 -19.29 -7.73
N PHE A 1038 -26.17 -20.12 -8.62
CA PHE A 1038 -27.63 -20.32 -8.71
C PHE A 1038 -28.18 -21.19 -7.56
N VAL A 1039 -29.45 -20.94 -7.19
CA VAL A 1039 -30.24 -21.82 -6.30
C VAL A 1039 -30.49 -23.18 -6.95
N SER A 1040 -30.47 -23.23 -8.29
CA SER A 1040 -30.66 -24.45 -9.07
C SER A 1040 -29.32 -25.16 -9.30
N GLY A 1041 -29.33 -26.48 -9.18
CA GLY A 1041 -28.17 -27.33 -9.47
C GLY A 1041 -27.79 -27.32 -10.94
N VAL A 1042 -26.48 -27.27 -11.16
CA VAL A 1042 -25.83 -27.21 -12.47
C VAL A 1042 -24.42 -27.83 -12.37
N VAL A 1043 -23.98 -28.43 -13.47
CA VAL A 1043 -22.61 -28.96 -13.65
C VAL A 1043 -21.97 -28.23 -14.84
N SER A 1044 -20.70 -27.87 -14.79
CA SER A 1044 -20.05 -27.22 -15.94
C SER A 1044 -19.86 -28.19 -17.11
N GLU A 1045 -19.70 -27.66 -18.33
CA GLU A 1045 -19.36 -28.49 -19.50
C GLU A 1045 -18.03 -29.25 -19.29
N GLU A 1046 -17.05 -28.61 -18.65
CA GLU A 1046 -15.76 -29.22 -18.30
C GLU A 1046 -15.93 -30.42 -17.37
N GLN A 1047 -16.73 -30.26 -16.30
CA GLN A 1047 -17.00 -31.37 -15.39
C GLN A 1047 -17.80 -32.50 -16.07
N MET A 1048 -18.70 -32.18 -17.00
CA MET A 1048 -19.41 -33.21 -17.79
C MET A 1048 -18.47 -34.05 -18.67
N GLU A 1049 -17.48 -33.42 -19.30
CA GLU A 1049 -16.44 -34.11 -20.05
C GLU A 1049 -15.59 -34.99 -19.13
N TRP A 1050 -15.20 -34.47 -17.97
CA TRP A 1050 -14.45 -35.20 -16.96
C TRP A 1050 -15.22 -36.44 -16.45
N ILE A 1051 -16.49 -36.31 -16.08
CA ILE A 1051 -17.36 -37.43 -15.66
C ILE A 1051 -17.37 -38.51 -16.75
N THR A 1052 -17.52 -38.09 -18.01
CA THR A 1052 -17.59 -39.03 -19.14
C THR A 1052 -16.29 -39.81 -19.33
N GLU A 1053 -15.13 -39.17 -19.22
CA GLU A 1053 -13.84 -39.86 -19.30
C GLU A 1053 -13.58 -40.74 -18.09
N GLU A 1054 -13.97 -40.30 -16.90
CA GLU A 1054 -13.78 -41.06 -15.66
C GLU A 1054 -14.62 -42.34 -15.64
N LEU A 1055 -15.89 -42.26 -16.05
CA LEU A 1055 -16.75 -43.44 -16.20
C LEU A 1055 -16.21 -44.45 -17.24
N LYS A 1056 -15.55 -43.97 -18.31
CA LYS A 1056 -14.86 -44.85 -19.27
C LYS A 1056 -13.64 -45.51 -18.65
N ARG A 1057 -12.89 -44.80 -17.80
CA ARG A 1057 -11.68 -45.30 -17.14
C ARG A 1057 -11.99 -46.46 -16.20
N ILE A 1058 -13.01 -46.31 -15.35
CA ILE A 1058 -13.37 -47.29 -14.31
C ILE A 1058 -14.20 -48.47 -14.83
N GLY A 1059 -14.91 -48.27 -15.95
CA GLY A 1059 -15.68 -49.34 -16.61
C GLY A 1059 -16.89 -49.80 -15.81
N SER A 1060 -16.78 -50.95 -15.11
CA SER A 1060 -17.92 -51.60 -14.43
C SER A 1060 -17.81 -51.66 -12.90
N GLU A 1061 -16.88 -50.91 -12.33
CA GLU A 1061 -16.70 -50.78 -10.88
C GLU A 1061 -17.97 -50.22 -10.20
N LYS A 1062 -18.21 -50.59 -8.93
CA LYS A 1062 -19.39 -50.10 -8.19
C LYS A 1062 -19.15 -48.67 -7.75
N ILE A 1063 -20.12 -47.78 -7.98
CA ILE A 1063 -19.96 -46.35 -7.73
C ILE A 1063 -20.79 -45.91 -6.52
N ILE A 1064 -20.18 -45.11 -5.65
CA ILE A 1064 -20.86 -44.22 -4.69
C ILE A 1064 -20.68 -42.78 -5.18
N LEU A 1065 -21.79 -42.15 -5.52
CA LEU A 1065 -21.86 -40.77 -5.95
C LEU A 1065 -22.21 -39.86 -4.77
N PHE A 1066 -21.61 -38.68 -4.69
CA PHE A 1066 -22.03 -37.64 -3.74
C PHE A 1066 -21.92 -36.25 -4.35
N GLY A 1067 -22.86 -35.38 -4.00
CA GLY A 1067 -22.98 -34.00 -4.50
C GLY A 1067 -23.96 -33.23 -3.64
N HIS A 1068 -24.22 -31.96 -3.92
CA HIS A 1068 -25.16 -31.18 -3.11
C HIS A 1068 -26.60 -31.27 -3.62
N HIS A 1069 -26.85 -30.95 -4.90
CA HIS A 1069 -28.19 -30.99 -5.50
C HIS A 1069 -28.54 -32.37 -6.05
N ASN A 1070 -29.68 -32.89 -5.61
CA ASN A 1070 -30.16 -34.21 -6.04
C ASN A 1070 -30.84 -34.16 -7.42
N PHE A 1071 -30.12 -34.60 -8.46
CA PHE A 1071 -30.68 -34.69 -9.82
C PHE A 1071 -31.47 -35.98 -10.10
N TYR A 1072 -31.52 -36.95 -9.18
CA TYR A 1072 -32.39 -38.14 -9.28
C TYR A 1072 -33.83 -37.88 -8.83
N ASP A 1073 -34.04 -36.90 -7.95
CA ASP A 1073 -35.38 -36.55 -7.45
C ASP A 1073 -36.20 -35.88 -8.56
N ASP A 1074 -37.36 -36.45 -8.89
CA ASP A 1074 -38.32 -35.89 -9.85
C ASP A 1074 -39.53 -35.22 -9.19
N ARG A 1075 -39.61 -35.28 -7.84
CA ARG A 1075 -40.68 -34.70 -7.04
C ARG A 1075 -40.44 -33.21 -6.79
N TRP A 1076 -39.17 -32.83 -6.70
CA TRP A 1076 -38.69 -31.47 -6.46
C TRP A 1076 -37.51 -31.17 -7.40
N ILE A 1077 -37.79 -30.45 -8.49
CA ILE A 1077 -36.78 -30.17 -9.52
C ILE A 1077 -35.97 -28.96 -9.05
N PHE A 1078 -34.95 -29.21 -8.23
CA PHE A 1078 -33.91 -28.21 -7.91
C PHE A 1078 -32.75 -28.25 -8.91
N PHE A 1079 -32.83 -29.11 -9.92
CA PHE A 1079 -31.90 -29.17 -11.05
C PHE A 1079 -32.71 -28.86 -12.32
N GLU A 1080 -32.91 -27.57 -12.60
CA GLU A 1080 -33.93 -27.06 -13.54
C GLU A 1080 -33.60 -27.31 -15.03
N GLU A 1081 -32.32 -27.45 -15.37
CA GLU A 1081 -31.90 -27.74 -16.74
C GLU A 1081 -32.27 -29.16 -17.16
N THR A 1082 -33.45 -29.31 -17.75
CA THR A 1082 -34.01 -30.63 -18.11
C THR A 1082 -33.17 -31.43 -19.11
N GLU A 1083 -32.29 -30.78 -19.89
CA GLU A 1083 -31.39 -31.45 -20.84
C GLU A 1083 -30.14 -31.98 -20.13
N GLN A 1084 -29.42 -31.13 -19.39
CA GLN A 1084 -28.25 -31.54 -18.60
C GLN A 1084 -28.61 -32.59 -17.54
N ARG A 1085 -29.72 -32.40 -16.83
CA ARG A 1085 -30.25 -33.43 -15.90
C ARG A 1085 -30.45 -34.77 -16.59
N ARG A 1086 -30.99 -34.77 -17.82
CA ARG A 1086 -31.23 -36.00 -18.58
C ARG A 1086 -29.91 -36.65 -18.98
N GLU A 1087 -28.91 -35.86 -19.36
CA GLU A 1087 -27.58 -36.36 -19.73
C GLU A 1087 -26.87 -37.02 -18.55
N LEU A 1088 -26.84 -36.35 -17.38
CA LEU A 1088 -26.32 -36.92 -16.13
C LEU A 1088 -27.02 -38.25 -15.80
N LEU A 1089 -28.35 -38.26 -15.85
CA LEU A 1089 -29.12 -39.48 -15.60
C LEU A 1089 -28.81 -40.59 -16.62
N ASP A 1090 -28.64 -40.29 -17.90
CA ASP A 1090 -28.30 -41.28 -18.93
C ASP A 1090 -26.88 -41.85 -18.72
N LEU A 1091 -25.90 -41.00 -18.38
CA LEU A 1091 -24.53 -41.42 -18.05
C LEU A 1091 -24.52 -42.36 -16.84
N PHE A 1092 -25.16 -41.97 -15.75
CA PHE A 1092 -25.12 -42.77 -14.52
C PHE A 1092 -26.03 -44.01 -14.57
N THR A 1093 -27.13 -43.99 -15.33
CA THR A 1093 -27.97 -45.19 -15.55
C THR A 1093 -27.21 -46.29 -16.30
N ARG A 1094 -26.27 -45.90 -17.17
CA ARG A 1094 -25.41 -46.84 -17.92
C ARG A 1094 -24.20 -47.30 -17.10
N SER A 1095 -24.00 -46.70 -15.93
CA SER A 1095 -22.91 -46.96 -15.01
C SER A 1095 -23.42 -47.74 -13.79
N ASN A 1096 -22.51 -48.27 -12.98
CA ASN A 1096 -22.86 -49.11 -11.83
C ASN A 1096 -22.95 -48.29 -10.53
N VAL A 1097 -23.72 -47.19 -10.55
CA VAL A 1097 -23.99 -46.35 -9.37
C VAL A 1097 -24.95 -47.06 -8.44
N ALA A 1098 -24.46 -47.53 -7.30
CA ALA A 1098 -25.29 -48.21 -6.32
C ALA A 1098 -25.91 -47.24 -5.31
N LEU A 1099 -25.21 -46.15 -5.00
CA LEU A 1099 -25.60 -45.17 -3.98
C LEU A 1099 -25.27 -43.75 -4.46
N ALA A 1100 -26.19 -42.82 -4.24
CA ALA A 1100 -26.00 -41.39 -4.48
C ALA A 1100 -26.43 -40.58 -3.25
N LEU A 1101 -25.55 -39.71 -2.75
CA LEU A 1101 -25.73 -38.97 -1.50
C LEU A 1101 -25.81 -37.47 -1.78
N PHE A 1102 -26.87 -36.81 -1.30
CA PHE A 1102 -27.15 -35.41 -1.59
C PHE A 1102 -27.58 -34.59 -0.37
N GLY A 1103 -27.42 -33.27 -0.48
CA GLY A 1103 -27.81 -32.24 0.48
C GLY A 1103 -29.03 -31.42 0.05
N HIS A 1104 -28.99 -30.11 0.32
CA HIS A 1104 -29.88 -29.03 -0.14
C HIS A 1104 -31.32 -29.07 0.41
N ARG A 1105 -31.87 -30.28 0.54
CA ARG A 1105 -33.28 -30.50 0.87
C ARG A 1105 -33.57 -30.32 2.37
N HIS A 1106 -32.55 -30.21 3.20
CA HIS A 1106 -32.64 -30.15 4.68
C HIS A 1106 -33.56 -31.21 5.28
N SER A 1107 -33.69 -32.36 4.62
CA SER A 1107 -34.68 -33.36 5.00
C SER A 1107 -34.30 -34.73 4.51
N ASP A 1108 -34.68 -35.70 5.32
CA ASP A 1108 -34.44 -37.10 5.02
C ASP A 1108 -35.30 -37.57 3.86
N ALA A 1109 -34.67 -38.18 2.86
CA ALA A 1109 -35.37 -38.99 1.87
C ALA A 1109 -34.50 -40.11 1.34
N ILE A 1110 -35.18 -41.20 1.00
CA ILE A 1110 -34.62 -42.34 0.30
C ILE A 1110 -35.46 -42.55 -0.95
N ASP A 1111 -34.80 -42.59 -2.10
CA ASP A 1111 -35.41 -42.90 -3.39
C ASP A 1111 -34.60 -43.98 -4.11
N TYR A 1112 -35.29 -44.83 -4.87
CA TYR A 1112 -34.67 -45.85 -5.69
C TYR A 1112 -35.12 -45.68 -7.13
N SER A 1113 -34.26 -45.12 -7.95
CA SER A 1113 -34.54 -44.82 -9.35
C SER A 1113 -33.34 -45.21 -10.22
N LEU A 1114 -33.62 -45.72 -11.42
CA LEU A 1114 -32.59 -46.05 -12.42
C LEU A 1114 -31.49 -47.01 -11.92
N ASN A 1115 -31.83 -47.93 -11.01
CA ASN A 1115 -30.92 -48.86 -10.30
C ASN A 1115 -29.97 -48.21 -9.29
N THR A 1116 -30.16 -46.93 -8.98
CA THR A 1116 -29.41 -46.18 -8.00
C THR A 1116 -30.27 -45.93 -6.76
N LEU A 1117 -29.69 -46.10 -5.58
CA LEU A 1117 -30.29 -45.62 -4.33
C LEU A 1117 -29.85 -44.17 -4.08
N SER A 1118 -30.75 -43.20 -4.20
CA SER A 1118 -30.50 -41.78 -3.94
C SER A 1118 -30.99 -41.39 -2.56
N LEU A 1119 -30.16 -40.65 -1.81
CA LEU A 1119 -30.42 -40.26 -0.43
C LEU A 1119 -30.25 -38.74 -0.26
N THR A 1120 -31.12 -38.13 0.54
CA THR A 1120 -30.87 -36.84 1.20
C THR A 1120 -31.00 -37.01 2.71
N THR A 1121 -30.32 -36.18 3.50
CA THR A 1121 -30.39 -36.21 4.97
C THR A 1121 -30.72 -34.82 5.53
N LYS A 1122 -31.06 -34.75 6.83
CA LYS A 1122 -31.25 -33.49 7.58
C LYS A 1122 -29.98 -32.65 7.69
N ARG A 1123 -30.12 -31.38 8.10
CA ARG A 1123 -28.99 -30.49 8.35
C ARG A 1123 -28.12 -31.04 9.45
N ALA A 1124 -26.80 -30.88 9.31
CA ALA A 1124 -25.85 -31.23 10.34
C ALA A 1124 -26.14 -30.47 11.65
N VAL A 1125 -26.50 -29.19 11.52
CA VAL A 1125 -26.97 -28.32 12.59
C VAL A 1125 -28.32 -27.74 12.20
N GLU A 1126 -29.39 -28.22 12.82
CA GLU A 1126 -30.75 -27.73 12.60
C GLU A 1126 -30.97 -26.35 13.22
N THR A 1127 -31.95 -25.61 12.72
CA THR A 1127 -32.25 -24.25 13.21
C THR A 1127 -32.68 -24.20 14.67
N ASP A 1128 -33.13 -25.32 15.24
CA ASP A 1128 -33.51 -25.46 16.65
C ASP A 1128 -32.36 -26.00 17.54
N GLY A 1129 -31.16 -26.13 16.98
CA GLY A 1129 -29.97 -26.65 17.64
C GLY A 1129 -29.87 -28.18 17.66
N THR A 1130 -30.80 -28.90 17.03
CA THR A 1130 -30.73 -30.35 16.86
C THR A 1130 -29.57 -30.73 15.94
N LEU A 1131 -28.89 -31.82 16.27
CA LEU A 1131 -27.79 -32.37 15.47
C LEU A 1131 -28.27 -33.60 14.71
N ALA A 1132 -27.83 -33.76 13.47
CA ALA A 1132 -28.14 -34.95 12.69
C ALA A 1132 -26.99 -35.33 11.73
N TYR A 1133 -26.86 -36.62 11.45
CA TYR A 1133 -26.02 -37.14 10.37
C TYR A 1133 -26.55 -38.48 9.91
N ARG A 1134 -26.04 -38.99 8.79
CA ARG A 1134 -26.44 -40.30 8.27
C ARG A 1134 -25.30 -41.31 8.35
N ARG A 1135 -25.55 -42.45 8.98
CA ARG A 1135 -24.64 -43.58 9.05
C ARG A 1135 -25.00 -44.61 7.98
N ILE A 1136 -23.99 -45.03 7.22
CA ILE A 1136 -24.12 -45.99 6.13
C ILE A 1136 -23.11 -47.11 6.39
N VAL A 1137 -23.55 -48.36 6.42
CA VAL A 1137 -22.67 -49.52 6.62
C VAL A 1137 -22.68 -50.39 5.37
N VAL A 1138 -21.49 -50.62 4.83
CA VAL A 1138 -21.23 -51.57 3.75
C VAL A 1138 -20.58 -52.80 4.37
N GLU A 1139 -21.12 -53.99 4.12
CA GLU A 1139 -20.52 -55.26 4.51
C GLU A 1139 -20.39 -56.18 3.29
N GLU A 1140 -19.19 -56.71 3.06
CA GLU A 1140 -18.87 -57.61 1.93
C GLU A 1140 -19.32 -57.02 0.56
N GLY A 1141 -19.16 -55.70 0.40
CA GLY A 1141 -19.56 -54.98 -0.81
C GLY A 1141 -21.07 -54.82 -1.01
N LEU A 1142 -21.88 -54.99 0.05
CA LEU A 1142 -23.32 -54.73 0.05
C LEU A 1142 -23.67 -53.65 1.09
N ILE A 1143 -24.54 -52.72 0.72
CA ILE A 1143 -25.07 -51.72 1.66
C ILE A 1143 -26.10 -52.44 2.54
N ILE A 1144 -25.81 -52.55 3.84
CA ILE A 1144 -26.65 -53.27 4.80
C ILE A 1144 -27.38 -52.35 5.78
N GLU A 1145 -26.90 -51.11 5.95
CA GLU A 1145 -27.47 -50.14 6.86
C GLU A 1145 -27.46 -48.73 6.26
N LEU A 1146 -28.57 -48.01 6.44
CA LEU A 1146 -28.79 -46.61 6.08
C LEU A 1146 -29.64 -45.96 7.17
N VAL A 1147 -29.01 -45.38 8.17
CA VAL A 1147 -29.67 -44.87 9.38
C VAL A 1147 -29.37 -43.39 9.56
N GLU A 1148 -30.41 -42.57 9.61
CA GLU A 1148 -30.31 -41.21 10.15
C GLU A 1148 -30.10 -41.30 11.68
N VAL A 1149 -29.09 -40.62 12.17
CA VAL A 1149 -28.72 -40.57 13.58
C VAL A 1149 -28.93 -39.15 14.09
N GLU A 1150 -29.83 -39.01 15.04
CA GLU A 1150 -29.94 -37.83 15.90
C GLU A 1150 -29.21 -38.15 17.22
N PRO A 1151 -28.09 -37.47 17.53
CA PRO A 1151 -27.33 -37.78 18.72
C PRO A 1151 -28.08 -37.49 20.04
N LYS A 1152 -27.66 -38.15 21.12
CA LYS A 1152 -28.39 -38.11 22.40
C LYS A 1152 -28.20 -36.76 23.11
N GLY A 1153 -29.30 -36.06 23.36
CA GLY A 1153 -29.30 -34.76 24.05
C GLY A 1153 -29.28 -33.56 23.10
N SER A 1154 -29.87 -33.74 21.91
CA SER A 1154 -29.89 -32.82 20.78
C SER A 1154 -30.75 -31.55 20.99
N SER A 1155 -31.47 -31.38 22.10
CA SER A 1155 -32.16 -30.12 22.41
C SER A 1155 -31.44 -29.34 23.50
N ILE A 1156 -31.09 -28.07 23.25
CA ILE A 1156 -30.70 -27.12 24.31
C ILE A 1156 -31.93 -26.37 24.86
N PHE A 1157 -33.09 -27.04 24.94
CA PHE A 1157 -34.23 -26.57 25.71
C PHE A 1157 -34.36 -27.32 27.04
#